data_AF-A0A2W1BY87-F1
#
_entry.id   AF-A0A2W1BY87-F1
#
_cell.length_a   1.000
_cell.length_b   1.000
_cell.length_c   1.000
_cell.angle_alpha   90.00
_cell.angle_beta   90.00
_cell.angle_gamma   90.00
#
_symmetry.space_group_name_H-M   'P 1'
#
loop_
_entity.id
_entity.type
_entity.pdbx_description
1 polymer ?
#
loop_
_entity_poly.entity_id
_entity_poly.type
_entity_poly.pdbx_seq_one_letter_code
_entity_poly.pdbx_strand_id
1 'polypeptide(L)'
;MGDNKQVKMHKKPISFGKIKFNIPKTNEGDNNEANTSGFGTFGRTPIQEHKEIEEIAEDLENQHVQQVMGIKNFGKKAKNFDLDELVEQAKVNAQEANKKRLEAEASMVKEPETKNDDKNDEEVIGPLPPGLSQDDDDDDDDVIGPPIPPELLNKDDKTKGKKGDKDGEDSYDELSGDDDDENLPLEKRIPNSHEVEMLHGTKAVVALAVDPSGARLATGSIDYDVSFWDFAGMDSSMRSFRTLQPCENHPIKALQYSTTGDSILVVSGAAQAKVLDRDGFEVLECVKGDQYITDMAKTKGHTAALNSGCWHPHIREEFMTCSQDGTLRLWLTENPKQHKAVIKPRQQGGLKTNPTACTFSRDGNTVACGCFDGSIQMWDHRKNFVNTTACVRDCHQKQSEISSISYSYLGSYLASRGNDDTLKIWDLRNFRKPLHVFGDLFSRYEQTDCAFSPDDTLVFTGESLQRGQDIGKLIFYNTKTFEQTTHIDVTKSHVIKAIWHAKLNQIFVGCGNGVVKCYFDQKKSLRGAKLCIVKTHRKKHTMEVVSAQQIITPHALPLFRQEKLRTSKKKMEKDRLDPVKSHRPDLPITSGQGGRVAASGSTLSSFVIRNLGLSKRVDDEQDPREAILKYAKEAEENPFWVAPAYKKTQPQPIFQSGEEDGPSDAKKPKSS
;
A
#
# COMPACT_ATOMS: atom_id res chain seq x y z
N MET A 1 -45.72 48.72 34.34
CA MET A 1 -45.36 47.88 35.50
C MET A 1 -45.68 46.44 35.15
N GLY A 2 -44.72 45.51 35.29
CA GLY A 2 -44.92 44.10 34.92
C GLY A 2 -43.61 43.40 34.59
N ASP A 3 -42.70 43.29 35.56
CA ASP A 3 -41.42 42.59 35.38
C ASP A 3 -41.61 41.08 35.22
N ASN A 4 -41.34 40.57 34.02
CA ASN A 4 -41.33 39.13 33.74
C ASN A 4 -40.03 38.49 34.27
N LYS A 5 -40.00 38.14 35.55
CA LYS A 5 -38.92 37.34 36.14
C LYS A 5 -38.94 35.90 35.63
N GLN A 6 -38.11 35.59 34.63
CA GLN A 6 -37.86 34.21 34.23
C GLN A 6 -37.08 33.45 35.32
N VAL A 7 -37.65 32.34 35.77
CA VAL A 7 -37.05 31.43 36.76
C VAL A 7 -35.98 30.56 36.10
N LYS A 8 -34.70 30.84 36.34
CA LYS A 8 -33.61 29.92 35.98
C LYS A 8 -33.59 28.73 36.94
N MET A 9 -34.07 27.57 36.48
CA MET A 9 -33.89 26.32 37.23
C MET A 9 -32.45 25.82 37.13
N HIS A 10 -31.73 25.82 38.26
CA HIS A 10 -30.42 25.15 38.36
C HIS A 10 -30.57 23.63 38.27
N LYS A 11 -30.13 23.03 37.16
CA LYS A 11 -29.92 21.58 37.08
C LYS A 11 -28.70 21.23 37.93
N LYS A 12 -28.90 20.46 39.01
CA LYS A 12 -27.81 19.87 39.79
C LYS A 12 -27.13 18.75 38.95
N PRO A 13 -25.79 18.63 38.95
CA PRO A 13 -25.13 17.50 38.31
C PRO A 13 -25.46 16.20 39.05
N ILE A 14 -25.77 15.15 38.29
CA ILE A 14 -26.07 13.81 38.83
C ILE A 14 -24.74 13.11 39.12
N SER A 15 -24.43 12.87 40.40
CA SER A 15 -23.25 12.12 40.81
C SER A 15 -23.48 10.61 40.66
N PHE A 16 -22.75 9.95 39.76
CA PHE A 16 -22.71 8.49 39.70
C PHE A 16 -21.99 7.93 40.93
N GLY A 17 -22.75 7.26 41.80
CA GLY A 17 -22.22 6.60 42.98
C GLY A 17 -21.29 5.43 42.64
N LYS A 18 -20.17 5.30 43.35
CA LYS A 18 -19.22 4.20 43.20
C LYS A 18 -19.90 2.86 43.48
N ILE A 19 -20.06 2.02 42.47
CA ILE A 19 -20.60 0.67 42.58
C ILE A 19 -19.59 -0.18 43.37
N LYS A 20 -19.90 -0.49 44.63
CA LYS A 20 -19.17 -1.48 45.43
C LYS A 20 -19.78 -2.86 45.18
N PHE A 21 -18.98 -3.79 44.63
CA PHE A 21 -19.35 -5.20 44.56
C PHE A 21 -19.32 -5.82 45.96
N ASN A 22 -20.49 -6.04 46.56
CA ASN A 22 -20.64 -6.91 47.73
C ASN A 22 -20.74 -8.36 47.25
N ILE A 23 -19.64 -9.09 47.31
CA ILE A 23 -19.64 -10.56 47.19
C ILE A 23 -19.89 -11.11 48.61
N PRO A 24 -20.99 -11.84 48.86
CA PRO A 24 -21.20 -12.51 50.13
C PRO A 24 -20.22 -13.68 50.25
N LYS A 25 -19.34 -13.64 51.25
CA LYS A 25 -18.54 -14.82 51.61
C LYS A 25 -19.45 -15.86 52.25
N THR A 26 -19.46 -17.07 51.70
CA THR A 26 -20.08 -18.24 52.33
C THR A 26 -19.31 -18.63 53.59
N ASN A 27 -20.04 -19.00 54.65
CA ASN A 27 -19.45 -19.58 55.84
C ASN A 27 -19.05 -21.02 55.54
N GLU A 28 -17.74 -21.27 55.42
CA GLU A 28 -17.15 -22.56 55.73
C GLU A 28 -16.23 -22.33 56.94
N GLY A 29 -16.51 -23.05 58.03
CA GLY A 29 -15.71 -22.98 59.24
C GLY A 29 -14.60 -24.00 59.18
N ASP A 30 -13.45 -23.67 59.77
CA ASP A 30 -12.44 -24.66 60.08
C ASP A 30 -11.85 -24.40 61.48
N ASN A 31 -11.62 -25.48 62.22
CA ASN A 31 -11.07 -25.46 63.57
C ASN A 31 -9.57 -25.80 63.54
N ASN A 32 -8.88 -25.41 64.61
CA ASN A 32 -7.58 -25.91 65.08
C ASN A 32 -6.31 -25.45 64.31
N GLU A 33 -5.71 -24.40 64.88
CA GLU A 33 -4.33 -24.39 65.41
C GLU A 33 -3.35 -25.50 64.99
N ALA A 34 -2.18 -25.10 64.44
CA ALA A 34 -0.88 -25.50 64.99
C ALA A 34 0.25 -24.55 64.54
N ASN A 35 1.04 -24.06 65.50
CA ASN A 35 2.14 -23.11 65.33
C ASN A 35 3.35 -23.65 64.54
N THR A 36 3.99 -22.80 63.74
CA THR A 36 5.47 -22.63 63.78
C THR A 36 5.89 -21.16 63.59
N SER A 37 6.77 -20.69 64.47
CA SER A 37 7.51 -19.42 64.40
C SER A 37 8.63 -19.48 63.35
N GLY A 38 9.09 -18.40 62.71
CA GLY A 38 8.75 -16.98 62.85
C GLY A 38 9.74 -16.10 62.03
N PHE A 39 9.88 -14.83 62.42
CA PHE A 39 10.83 -13.82 61.88
C PHE A 39 10.38 -12.99 60.65
N GLY A 40 9.99 -11.73 60.88
CA GLY A 40 10.30 -10.63 59.95
C GLY A 40 9.26 -10.25 58.87
N THR A 41 7.97 -10.11 59.19
CA THR A 41 7.01 -9.47 58.28
C THR A 41 7.30 -7.96 58.13
N PHE A 42 7.90 -7.57 56.99
CA PHE A 42 7.94 -6.17 56.57
C PHE A 42 6.50 -5.67 56.34
N GLY A 43 6.10 -4.63 57.08
CA GLY A 43 4.84 -3.93 56.83
C GLY A 43 4.87 -3.27 55.46
N ARG A 44 3.86 -3.56 54.62
CA ARG A 44 3.66 -2.82 53.37
C ARG A 44 3.21 -1.40 53.70
N THR A 45 4.08 -0.44 53.43
CA THR A 45 3.71 0.99 53.41
C THR A 45 2.68 1.25 52.30
N PRO A 46 1.88 2.34 52.40
CA PRO A 46 0.89 2.65 51.38
C PRO A 46 1.57 2.96 50.04
N ILE A 47 1.05 2.37 48.95
CA ILE A 47 1.52 2.54 47.56
C ILE A 47 1.51 4.02 47.10
N GLN A 48 0.86 4.91 47.85
CA GLN A 48 0.82 6.35 47.63
C GLN A 48 2.21 7.00 47.81
N GLU A 49 2.93 6.69 48.90
CA GLU A 49 4.17 7.38 49.29
C GLU A 49 5.32 7.08 48.32
N HIS A 50 5.37 5.86 47.77
CA HIS A 50 6.38 5.49 46.77
C HIS A 50 6.24 6.29 45.47
N LYS A 51 5.01 6.64 45.04
CA LYS A 51 4.80 7.43 43.83
C LYS A 51 5.24 8.88 43.99
N GLU A 52 5.00 9.48 45.16
CA GLU A 52 5.43 10.85 45.44
C GLU A 52 6.97 10.93 45.50
N ILE A 53 7.64 9.90 46.06
CA ILE A 53 9.10 9.81 46.08
C ILE A 53 9.67 9.56 44.67
N GLU A 54 9.01 8.73 43.84
CA GLU A 54 9.40 8.51 42.44
C GLU A 54 9.21 9.77 41.57
N GLU A 55 8.09 10.50 41.70
CA GLU A 55 7.90 11.77 40.96
C GLU A 55 8.91 12.85 41.38
N ILE A 56 9.26 12.93 42.68
CA ILE A 56 10.31 13.86 43.15
C ILE A 56 11.70 13.48 42.59
N ALA A 57 11.99 12.18 42.45
CA ALA A 57 13.25 11.71 41.86
C ALA A 57 13.33 12.03 40.35
N GLU A 58 12.25 11.76 39.59
CA GLU A 58 12.17 12.11 38.16
C GLU A 58 12.29 13.62 37.93
N ASP A 59 11.67 14.46 38.77
CA ASP A 59 11.79 15.93 38.66
C ASP A 59 13.23 16.42 38.96
N LEU A 60 13.95 15.78 39.89
CA LEU A 60 15.36 16.10 40.16
C LEU A 60 16.27 15.73 38.98
N GLU A 61 16.09 14.55 38.39
CA GLU A 61 16.86 14.13 37.19
C GLU A 61 16.58 15.04 36.00
N ASN A 62 15.30 15.40 35.77
CA ASN A 62 14.92 16.33 34.71
C ASN A 62 15.54 17.73 34.89
N GLN A 63 15.63 18.24 36.13
CA GLN A 63 16.34 19.50 36.42
C GLN A 63 17.85 19.39 36.16
N HIS A 64 18.47 18.27 36.51
CA HIS A 64 19.89 18.03 36.25
C HIS A 64 20.20 18.00 34.74
N VAL A 65 19.38 17.28 33.96
CA VAL A 65 19.52 17.21 32.49
C VAL A 65 19.28 18.59 31.84
N GLN A 66 18.34 19.40 32.34
CA GLN A 66 18.15 20.78 31.87
C GLN A 66 19.39 21.66 32.12
N GLN A 67 20.08 21.52 33.26
CA GLN A 67 21.31 22.26 33.55
C GLN A 67 22.47 21.85 32.64
N VAL A 68 22.62 20.55 32.35
CA VAL A 68 23.67 20.01 31.48
C VAL A 68 23.43 20.39 30.00
N MET A 69 22.19 20.38 29.54
CA MET A 69 21.84 20.54 28.11
C MET A 69 21.41 21.97 27.72
N GLY A 70 21.09 22.85 28.66
CA GLY A 70 20.72 24.26 28.41
C GLY A 70 19.36 24.48 27.72
N ILE A 71 18.55 23.44 27.52
CA ILE A 71 17.29 23.50 26.77
C ILE A 71 16.10 23.77 27.74
N LYS A 72 15.63 25.02 27.77
CA LYS A 72 14.58 25.53 28.70
C LYS A 72 13.18 24.91 28.58
N ASN A 73 12.94 23.95 27.69
CA ASN A 73 11.61 23.38 27.43
C ASN A 73 11.58 21.83 27.42
N PHE A 74 12.63 21.17 27.89
CA PHE A 74 12.65 19.70 28.00
C PHE A 74 11.77 19.23 29.19
N GLY A 75 10.87 18.26 28.97
CA GLY A 75 10.15 17.57 30.06
C GLY A 75 8.77 18.11 30.50
N LYS A 76 8.16 19.09 29.83
CA LYS A 76 6.79 19.52 30.19
C LYS A 76 5.76 18.46 29.78
N LYS A 77 5.09 17.82 30.77
CA LYS A 77 3.89 16.98 30.57
C LYS A 77 2.87 17.76 29.72
N ALA A 78 2.24 17.12 28.74
CA ALA A 78 1.29 17.76 27.84
C ALA A 78 0.12 18.35 28.64
N LYS A 79 -0.31 19.58 28.32
CA LYS A 79 -1.47 20.18 28.96
C LYS A 79 -2.73 19.39 28.59
N ASN A 80 -3.47 18.91 29.58
CA ASN A 80 -4.86 18.53 29.35
C ASN A 80 -5.63 19.80 28.98
N PHE A 81 -6.25 19.80 27.80
CA PHE A 81 -7.12 20.87 27.36
C PHE A 81 -8.54 20.58 27.86
N ASP A 82 -9.12 21.52 28.60
CA ASP A 82 -10.55 21.47 28.89
C ASP A 82 -11.31 21.91 27.64
N LEU A 83 -12.01 20.97 27.01
CA LEU A 83 -12.70 21.20 25.75
C LEU A 83 -13.88 22.16 25.92
N ASP A 84 -14.51 22.19 27.09
CA ASP A 84 -15.64 23.08 27.34
C ASP A 84 -15.17 24.55 27.46
N GLU A 85 -14.04 24.80 28.16
CA GLU A 85 -13.43 26.13 28.24
C GLU A 85 -12.97 26.63 26.86
N LEU A 86 -12.40 25.76 26.03
CA LEU A 86 -11.95 26.10 24.68
C LEU A 86 -13.15 26.41 23.75
N VAL A 87 -14.25 25.68 23.89
CA VAL A 87 -15.51 25.95 23.15
C VAL A 87 -16.20 27.24 23.64
N GLU A 88 -16.13 27.56 24.93
CA GLU A 88 -16.63 28.85 25.45
C GLU A 88 -15.79 30.02 24.95
N GLN A 89 -14.45 29.93 24.99
CA GLN A 89 -13.56 30.96 24.42
C GLN A 89 -13.78 31.14 22.91
N ALA A 90 -13.98 30.04 22.16
CA ALA A 90 -14.32 30.12 20.73
C ALA A 90 -15.66 30.83 20.48
N LYS A 91 -16.69 30.59 21.30
CA LYS A 91 -17.98 31.29 21.22
C LYS A 91 -17.85 32.78 21.55
N VAL A 92 -17.09 33.14 22.58
CA VAL A 92 -16.85 34.56 22.95
C VAL A 92 -16.12 35.28 21.81
N ASN A 93 -15.07 34.69 21.25
CA ASN A 93 -14.32 35.27 20.13
C ASN A 93 -15.19 35.44 18.87
N ALA A 94 -16.07 34.48 18.56
CA ALA A 94 -17.00 34.58 17.44
C ALA A 94 -18.06 35.69 17.66
N GLN A 95 -18.55 35.86 18.89
CA GLN A 95 -19.47 36.94 19.24
C GLN A 95 -18.79 38.32 19.17
N GLU A 96 -17.54 38.44 19.63
CA GLU A 96 -16.79 39.70 19.56
C GLU A 96 -16.46 40.08 18.10
N ALA A 97 -16.11 39.10 17.26
CA ALA A 97 -15.90 39.32 15.83
C ALA A 97 -17.17 39.82 15.11
N ASN A 98 -18.33 39.19 15.37
CA ASN A 98 -19.62 39.67 14.84
C ASN A 98 -19.99 41.06 15.38
N LYS A 99 -19.70 41.36 16.65
CA LYS A 99 -19.94 42.69 17.23
C LYS A 99 -19.09 43.77 16.55
N LYS A 100 -17.79 43.52 16.34
CA LYS A 100 -16.91 44.43 15.59
C LYS A 100 -17.35 44.64 14.15
N ARG A 101 -17.85 43.59 13.49
CA ARG A 101 -18.41 43.69 12.13
C ARG A 101 -19.67 44.56 12.10
N LEU A 102 -20.60 44.37 13.03
CA LEU A 102 -21.81 45.20 13.16
C LEU A 102 -21.48 46.65 13.54
N GLU A 103 -20.44 46.89 14.35
CA GLU A 103 -19.95 48.23 14.68
C GLU A 103 -19.31 48.92 13.45
N ALA A 104 -18.58 48.17 12.62
CA ALA A 104 -18.05 48.67 11.35
C ALA A 104 -19.18 49.01 10.35
N GLU A 105 -20.14 48.11 10.16
CA GLU A 105 -21.32 48.33 9.30
C GLU A 105 -22.17 49.52 9.80
N ALA A 106 -22.32 49.71 11.12
CA ALA A 106 -23.00 50.87 11.70
C ALA A 106 -22.23 52.20 11.53
N SER A 107 -20.90 52.15 11.47
CA SER A 107 -20.05 53.35 11.26
C SER A 107 -20.12 53.89 9.83
N MET A 108 -20.44 53.05 8.83
CA MET A 108 -20.58 53.46 7.43
C MET A 108 -21.90 54.17 7.10
N VAL A 109 -22.86 54.22 8.03
CA VAL A 109 -24.23 54.72 7.79
C VAL A 109 -24.47 56.11 8.45
N LYS A 110 -23.43 56.75 9.02
CA LYS A 110 -23.56 58.06 9.66
C LYS A 110 -22.33 58.95 9.46
N GLU A 111 -22.43 59.92 8.56
CA GLU A 111 -22.10 61.34 8.81
C GLU A 111 -22.99 62.25 7.94
N PRO A 112 -23.21 63.54 8.30
CA PRO A 112 -24.43 64.26 7.94
C PRO A 112 -24.24 65.43 6.95
N GLU A 113 -25.36 65.88 6.37
CA GLU A 113 -25.44 67.14 5.63
C GLU A 113 -25.26 68.36 6.54
N THR A 114 -24.35 69.29 6.20
CA THR A 114 -24.48 70.73 6.51
C THR A 114 -23.90 71.60 5.40
N LYS A 115 -24.37 72.85 5.34
CA LYS A 115 -24.22 73.75 4.18
C LYS A 115 -23.17 74.87 4.38
N ASN A 116 -22.83 75.47 3.24
CA ASN A 116 -22.58 76.91 2.99
C ASN A 116 -21.14 77.48 3.01
N ASP A 117 -20.87 78.13 1.86
CA ASP A 117 -20.25 79.46 1.65
C ASP A 117 -18.73 79.66 1.47
N ASP A 118 -18.43 80.12 0.24
CA ASP A 118 -17.53 81.20 -0.18
C ASP A 118 -15.98 81.04 -0.27
N LYS A 119 -15.56 80.96 -1.55
CA LYS A 119 -14.60 81.86 -2.25
C LYS A 119 -13.08 81.65 -2.19
N ASN A 120 -12.52 81.61 -3.41
CA ASN A 120 -11.19 82.09 -3.85
C ASN A 120 -9.96 81.33 -3.32
N ASP A 121 -8.87 81.01 -4.05
CA ASP A 121 -8.45 81.07 -5.47
C ASP A 121 -7.30 80.01 -5.60
N GLU A 122 -6.81 79.49 -6.74
CA GLU A 122 -7.00 79.77 -8.18
C GLU A 122 -6.66 78.52 -9.05
N GLU A 123 -6.36 78.73 -10.35
CA GLU A 123 -5.67 77.92 -11.39
C GLU A 123 -5.11 76.49 -11.04
N VAL A 124 -5.27 75.42 -11.86
CA VAL A 124 -4.99 75.29 -13.31
C VAL A 124 -5.74 74.06 -13.90
N ILE A 125 -6.51 74.27 -15.00
CA ILE A 125 -6.82 73.36 -16.15
C ILE A 125 -7.07 71.86 -15.84
N GLY A 126 -8.17 71.22 -16.25
CA GLY A 126 -9.13 71.50 -17.33
C GLY A 126 -9.55 70.17 -18.00
N PRO A 127 -10.68 70.10 -18.73
CA PRO A 127 -11.72 69.14 -18.32
C PRO A 127 -12.07 68.02 -19.33
N LEU A 128 -12.76 66.98 -18.83
CA LEU A 128 -13.68 66.15 -19.61
C LEU A 128 -15.14 66.37 -19.15
N PRO A 129 -16.03 66.77 -20.07
CA PRO A 129 -17.47 66.49 -20.00
C PRO A 129 -18.03 66.06 -21.39
N PRO A 130 -19.35 65.89 -21.59
CA PRO A 130 -20.42 65.24 -20.81
C PRO A 130 -20.87 63.94 -21.56
N GLY A 131 -21.92 63.17 -21.28
CA GLY A 131 -23.07 63.26 -20.36
C GLY A 131 -24.42 63.19 -21.10
N LEU A 132 -25.26 62.20 -20.76
CA LEU A 132 -26.72 62.06 -21.02
C LEU A 132 -27.27 62.06 -22.47
N SER A 133 -28.07 61.03 -22.82
CA SER A 133 -29.50 61.17 -23.18
C SER A 133 -30.18 59.81 -23.43
N GLN A 134 -31.49 59.86 -23.67
CA GLN A 134 -32.48 58.79 -23.64
C GLN A 134 -33.06 58.51 -25.04
N ASP A 135 -33.72 57.35 -25.15
CA ASP A 135 -34.85 56.98 -26.04
C ASP A 135 -34.67 56.85 -27.58
N ASP A 136 -35.12 55.68 -28.05
CA ASP A 136 -35.88 55.30 -29.27
C ASP A 136 -35.38 55.48 -30.73
N ASP A 137 -35.41 54.33 -31.43
CA ASP A 137 -35.80 54.01 -32.82
C ASP A 137 -35.00 54.41 -34.10
N ASP A 138 -35.06 53.44 -35.04
CA ASP A 138 -34.90 53.42 -36.51
C ASP A 138 -33.55 53.65 -37.25
N ASP A 139 -33.02 52.52 -37.75
CA ASP A 139 -32.54 52.18 -39.12
C ASP A 139 -31.31 52.83 -39.84
N ASP A 140 -30.74 51.97 -40.70
CA ASP A 140 -29.81 52.13 -41.84
C ASP A 140 -28.30 52.42 -41.65
N ASP A 141 -27.52 51.33 -41.86
CA ASP A 141 -26.26 51.18 -42.62
C ASP A 141 -25.15 52.27 -42.62
N ASP A 142 -23.94 51.87 -42.17
CA ASP A 142 -22.79 51.82 -43.10
C ASP A 142 -21.65 50.91 -42.59
N VAL A 143 -21.19 49.98 -43.43
CA VAL A 143 -20.12 49.01 -43.11
C VAL A 143 -18.81 49.39 -43.82
N ILE A 144 -17.76 49.67 -43.04
CA ILE A 144 -16.39 49.83 -43.58
C ILE A 144 -15.47 48.74 -43.02
N GLY A 145 -15.33 47.67 -43.79
CA GLY A 145 -14.38 46.57 -43.56
C GLY A 145 -14.26 45.68 -44.80
N PRO A 146 -13.07 45.13 -45.12
CA PRO A 146 -12.87 44.36 -46.35
C PRO A 146 -13.62 43.01 -46.34
N PRO A 147 -14.12 42.53 -47.49
CA PRO A 147 -14.92 41.32 -47.56
C PRO A 147 -14.10 40.04 -47.33
N ILE A 148 -14.75 39.05 -46.69
CA ILE A 148 -14.18 37.74 -46.36
C ILE A 148 -14.15 36.84 -47.62
N PRO A 149 -13.11 36.01 -47.84
CA PRO A 149 -12.99 35.18 -49.04
C PRO A 149 -14.12 34.14 -49.23
N PRO A 150 -14.49 33.76 -50.48
CA PRO A 150 -15.74 33.06 -50.76
C PRO A 150 -15.81 31.57 -50.36
N GLU A 151 -14.70 30.94 -49.98
CA GLU A 151 -14.66 29.50 -49.67
C GLU A 151 -15.25 29.13 -48.29
N LEU A 152 -15.56 30.13 -47.44
CA LEU A 152 -16.09 29.92 -46.09
C LEU A 152 -17.62 30.09 -45.98
N LEU A 153 -18.32 30.41 -47.08
CA LEU A 153 -19.76 30.67 -47.12
C LEU A 153 -20.49 29.69 -48.03
N ASN A 154 -20.60 28.43 -47.60
CA ASN A 154 -21.63 27.50 -48.09
C ASN A 154 -21.80 26.28 -47.16
N LYS A 155 -22.55 26.47 -46.07
CA LYS A 155 -23.60 25.55 -45.59
C LYS A 155 -24.28 26.07 -44.33
N ASP A 156 -25.50 26.57 -44.53
CA ASP A 156 -26.57 26.52 -43.53
C ASP A 156 -26.85 25.03 -43.15
N ASP A 157 -27.52 24.69 -42.06
CA ASP A 157 -28.51 25.43 -41.28
C ASP A 157 -28.67 24.82 -39.87
N LYS A 158 -29.13 25.60 -38.88
CA LYS A 158 -29.53 25.23 -37.49
C LYS A 158 -28.45 24.60 -36.58
N THR A 159 -28.24 25.02 -35.31
CA THR A 159 -29.05 25.87 -34.40
C THR A 159 -28.16 26.67 -33.42
N LYS A 160 -28.74 27.74 -32.85
CA LYS A 160 -28.10 28.74 -31.96
C LYS A 160 -27.13 28.18 -30.91
N GLY A 161 -25.87 28.65 -30.95
CA GLY A 161 -24.97 28.65 -29.80
C GLY A 161 -24.67 30.09 -29.35
N LYS A 162 -24.88 30.41 -28.08
CA LYS A 162 -24.33 31.64 -27.46
C LYS A 162 -22.95 31.31 -26.87
N LYS A 163 -21.93 32.10 -27.22
CA LYS A 163 -20.69 32.21 -26.45
C LYS A 163 -20.67 33.57 -25.77
N GLY A 164 -20.54 33.55 -24.44
CA GLY A 164 -19.97 34.63 -23.63
C GLY A 164 -18.82 34.02 -22.84
N ASP A 165 -17.68 34.70 -22.76
CA ASP A 165 -16.46 34.15 -22.15
C ASP A 165 -16.39 34.55 -20.67
N LYS A 166 -16.04 33.58 -19.82
CA LYS A 166 -15.50 33.69 -18.44
C LYS A 166 -16.04 34.79 -17.49
N ASP A 167 -16.68 34.33 -16.42
CA ASP A 167 -16.08 34.51 -15.08
C ASP A 167 -16.08 33.16 -14.35
N GLY A 168 -15.09 32.95 -13.47
CA GLY A 168 -14.79 31.63 -12.91
C GLY A 168 -15.25 31.46 -11.47
N GLU A 169 -16.39 30.78 -11.26
CA GLU A 169 -16.78 30.22 -9.96
C GLU A 169 -17.14 28.74 -10.15
N ASP A 170 -16.29 27.85 -9.65
CA ASP A 170 -16.52 26.40 -9.65
C ASP A 170 -17.58 26.03 -8.59
N SER A 171 -18.86 26.28 -8.90
CA SER A 171 -19.99 25.82 -8.10
C SER A 171 -20.19 24.31 -8.28
N TYR A 172 -20.18 23.57 -7.17
CA TYR A 172 -20.45 22.14 -7.15
C TYR A 172 -21.94 21.88 -6.94
N ASP A 173 -22.70 21.73 -8.03
CA ASP A 173 -24.02 21.08 -8.15
C ASP A 173 -24.43 21.18 -9.65
N GLU A 174 -25.21 20.29 -10.27
CA GLU A 174 -26.13 19.25 -9.76
C GLU A 174 -25.90 17.90 -10.47
N LEU A 175 -26.28 16.79 -9.82
CA LEU A 175 -26.49 15.50 -10.49
C LEU A 175 -27.89 15.46 -11.10
N SER A 176 -28.08 16.10 -12.26
CA SER A 176 -29.23 15.77 -13.11
C SER A 176 -29.00 14.41 -13.75
N GLY A 177 -29.71 13.37 -13.28
CA GLY A 177 -29.82 12.13 -14.01
C GLY A 177 -30.63 12.38 -15.28
N ASP A 178 -29.98 12.39 -16.44
CA ASP A 178 -30.68 12.30 -17.72
C ASP A 178 -31.35 10.92 -17.80
N ASP A 179 -32.68 10.90 -17.92
CA ASP A 179 -33.49 9.68 -18.08
C ASP A 179 -33.18 8.90 -19.39
N ASP A 180 -32.29 9.44 -20.24
CA ASP A 180 -31.79 8.82 -21.47
C ASP A 180 -30.85 7.62 -21.22
N ASP A 181 -30.20 7.51 -20.06
CA ASP A 181 -29.19 6.45 -19.81
C ASP A 181 -29.82 5.07 -19.50
N GLU A 182 -31.10 5.00 -19.11
CA GLU A 182 -31.83 3.73 -18.93
C GLU A 182 -32.26 3.08 -20.26
N ASN A 183 -32.43 3.88 -21.32
CA ASN A 183 -32.92 3.41 -22.63
C ASN A 183 -31.81 3.06 -23.64
N LEU A 184 -30.53 3.20 -23.25
CA LEU A 184 -29.41 2.86 -24.12
C LEU A 184 -29.12 1.34 -24.15
N PRO A 185 -28.79 0.76 -25.33
CA PRO A 185 -28.34 -0.63 -25.43
C PRO A 185 -27.17 -0.92 -24.47
N LEU A 186 -27.22 -2.06 -23.77
CA LEU A 186 -26.24 -2.45 -22.74
C LEU A 186 -24.78 -2.36 -23.21
N GLU A 187 -24.52 -2.62 -24.49
CA GLU A 187 -23.20 -2.49 -25.11
C GLU A 187 -22.63 -1.05 -24.99
N LYS A 188 -23.49 -0.03 -25.11
CA LYS A 188 -23.16 1.40 -24.98
C LYS A 188 -23.14 1.88 -23.52
N ARG A 189 -23.40 1.00 -22.54
CA ARG A 189 -23.19 1.27 -21.11
C ARG A 189 -21.74 0.96 -20.69
N ILE A 190 -21.09 0.03 -21.39
CA ILE A 190 -19.71 -0.38 -21.11
C ILE A 190 -18.76 0.70 -21.64
N PRO A 191 -17.91 1.30 -20.78
CA PRO A 191 -17.00 2.36 -21.20
C PRO A 191 -15.80 1.78 -21.97
N ASN A 192 -15.91 1.68 -23.30
CA ASN A 192 -14.90 1.07 -24.19
C ASN A 192 -14.34 2.00 -25.29
N SER A 193 -14.78 3.27 -25.33
CA SER A 193 -14.50 4.16 -26.49
C SER A 193 -13.04 4.59 -26.63
N HIS A 194 -12.33 4.70 -25.51
CA HIS A 194 -10.94 5.14 -25.42
C HIS A 194 -10.18 4.26 -24.42
N GLU A 195 -8.91 4.03 -24.69
CA GLU A 195 -8.00 3.30 -23.80
C GLU A 195 -6.80 4.16 -23.38
N VAL A 196 -6.27 3.87 -22.19
CA VAL A 196 -5.01 4.38 -21.66
C VAL A 196 -4.19 3.21 -21.14
N GLU A 197 -2.90 3.18 -21.46
CA GLU A 197 -1.95 2.19 -20.96
C GLU A 197 -1.05 2.80 -19.87
N MET A 198 -0.93 2.10 -18.74
CA MET A 198 0.00 2.42 -17.64
C MET A 198 0.99 1.27 -17.49
N LEU A 199 2.29 1.56 -17.56
CA LEU A 199 3.35 0.54 -17.49
C LEU A 199 3.82 0.36 -16.04
N HIS A 200 3.36 -0.70 -15.37
CA HIS A 200 3.84 -1.04 -14.02
C HIS A 200 5.26 -1.62 -14.05
N GLY A 201 5.52 -2.56 -14.96
CA GLY A 201 6.75 -3.35 -14.98
C GLY A 201 6.78 -4.29 -16.17
N THR A 202 7.48 -5.42 -16.04
CA THR A 202 7.61 -6.42 -17.13
C THR A 202 6.89 -7.73 -16.86
N LYS A 203 6.60 -8.08 -15.59
CA LYS A 203 5.80 -9.28 -15.26
C LYS A 203 4.35 -8.93 -14.94
N ALA A 204 3.54 -9.97 -14.84
CA ALA A 204 2.10 -9.92 -14.65
C ALA A 204 1.62 -9.04 -13.48
N VAL A 205 0.67 -8.14 -13.77
CA VAL A 205 -0.07 -7.40 -12.73
C VAL A 205 -1.19 -8.30 -12.20
N VAL A 206 -0.96 -8.84 -11.01
CA VAL A 206 -1.86 -9.81 -10.35
C VAL A 206 -2.93 -9.10 -9.52
N ALA A 207 -2.55 -8.01 -8.85
CA ALA A 207 -3.41 -7.27 -7.94
C ALA A 207 -3.67 -5.84 -8.42
N LEU A 208 -4.90 -5.39 -8.22
CA LEU A 208 -5.42 -4.08 -8.60
C LEU A 208 -6.37 -3.61 -7.51
N ALA A 209 -6.30 -2.32 -7.16
CA ALA A 209 -7.25 -1.68 -6.26
C ALA A 209 -7.42 -0.20 -6.66
N VAL A 210 -8.66 0.28 -6.65
CA VAL A 210 -8.99 1.69 -6.91
C VAL A 210 -9.51 2.31 -5.62
N ASP A 211 -9.07 3.53 -5.32
CA ASP A 211 -9.61 4.37 -4.23
C ASP A 211 -11.12 4.59 -4.45
N PRO A 212 -12.00 4.43 -3.44
CA PRO A 212 -13.45 4.68 -3.58
C PRO A 212 -13.85 6.10 -4.01
N SER A 213 -12.92 7.07 -4.01
CA SER A 213 -13.09 8.39 -4.60
C SER A 213 -12.75 8.43 -6.11
N GLY A 214 -12.00 7.45 -6.60
CA GLY A 214 -11.45 7.40 -7.96
C GLY A 214 -10.21 8.27 -8.18
N ALA A 215 -9.58 8.80 -7.13
CA ALA A 215 -8.41 9.68 -7.26
C ALA A 215 -7.09 8.90 -7.45
N ARG A 216 -6.94 7.74 -6.78
CA ARG A 216 -5.73 6.91 -6.84
C ARG A 216 -6.04 5.47 -7.26
N LEU A 217 -5.03 4.84 -7.86
CA LEU A 217 -5.00 3.43 -8.23
C LEU A 217 -3.74 2.81 -7.62
N ALA A 218 -3.85 1.59 -7.08
CA ALA A 218 -2.74 0.78 -6.62
C ALA A 218 -2.68 -0.51 -7.45
N THR A 219 -1.47 -0.92 -7.80
CA THR A 219 -1.19 -2.07 -8.67
C THR A 219 -0.11 -2.92 -8.04
N GLY A 220 -0.30 -4.24 -8.00
CA GLY A 220 0.66 -5.20 -7.44
C GLY A 220 1.06 -6.21 -8.49
N SER A 221 2.35 -6.33 -8.74
CA SER A 221 2.91 -7.32 -9.67
C SER A 221 3.37 -8.57 -8.91
N ILE A 222 3.54 -9.65 -9.69
CA ILE A 222 4.34 -10.81 -9.28
C ILE A 222 5.85 -10.46 -9.13
N ASP A 223 6.26 -9.25 -9.54
CA ASP A 223 7.56 -8.62 -9.28
C ASP A 223 7.80 -8.19 -7.81
N TYR A 224 6.87 -8.47 -6.89
CA TYR A 224 6.89 -8.01 -5.48
C TYR A 224 6.60 -6.51 -5.30
N ASP A 225 6.72 -5.73 -6.37
CA ASP A 225 6.41 -4.31 -6.44
C ASP A 225 4.92 -4.00 -6.30
N VAL A 226 4.63 -2.97 -5.50
CA VAL A 226 3.37 -2.22 -5.51
C VAL A 226 3.63 -0.82 -6.07
N SER A 227 3.03 -0.53 -7.23
CA SER A 227 3.10 0.80 -7.87
C SER A 227 1.81 1.57 -7.65
N PHE A 228 1.97 2.85 -7.31
CA PHE A 228 0.90 3.78 -6.99
C PHE A 228 0.76 4.84 -8.08
N TRP A 229 -0.50 5.12 -8.43
CA TRP A 229 -0.89 6.04 -9.49
C TRP A 229 -1.85 7.07 -8.91
N ASP A 230 -1.63 8.34 -9.24
CA ASP A 230 -2.49 9.46 -8.84
C ASP A 230 -2.94 10.21 -10.09
N PHE A 231 -4.22 10.14 -10.41
CA PHE A 231 -4.76 10.76 -11.62
C PHE A 231 -4.79 12.31 -11.54
N ALA A 232 -4.65 12.88 -10.34
CA ALA A 232 -4.52 14.33 -10.15
C ALA A 232 -3.08 14.79 -10.38
N GLY A 233 -2.07 14.08 -9.88
CA GLY A 233 -0.65 14.40 -10.06
C GLY A 233 -0.03 13.95 -11.40
N MET A 234 -0.60 12.92 -12.05
CA MET A 234 -0.07 12.30 -13.26
C MET A 234 -0.41 13.11 -14.54
N ASP A 235 0.48 13.02 -15.52
CA ASP A 235 0.37 13.61 -16.84
C ASP A 235 0.22 12.54 -17.93
N SER A 236 0.24 12.95 -19.21
CA SER A 236 0.10 12.06 -20.36
C SER A 236 1.22 11.03 -20.49
N SER A 237 2.30 11.09 -19.68
CA SER A 237 3.35 10.06 -19.67
C SER A 237 2.99 8.82 -18.84
N MET A 238 1.88 8.86 -18.09
CA MET A 238 1.30 7.71 -17.39
C MET A 238 2.32 6.93 -16.54
N ARG A 239 3.06 7.64 -15.68
CA ARG A 239 4.10 7.09 -14.78
C ARG A 239 3.61 6.98 -13.35
N SER A 240 4.02 5.92 -12.65
CA SER A 240 3.77 5.80 -11.21
C SER A 240 4.48 6.92 -10.46
N PHE A 241 3.84 7.47 -9.43
CA PHE A 241 4.48 8.49 -8.59
C PHE A 241 5.38 7.85 -7.52
N ARG A 242 5.10 6.59 -7.17
CA ARG A 242 5.83 5.78 -6.21
C ARG A 242 5.68 4.29 -6.55
N THR A 243 6.77 3.55 -6.41
CA THR A 243 6.82 2.09 -6.44
C THR A 243 7.59 1.63 -5.22
N LEU A 244 7.09 0.60 -4.51
CA LEU A 244 7.65 0.11 -3.26
C LEU A 244 7.45 -1.40 -3.11
N GLN A 245 8.33 -2.06 -2.35
CA GLN A 245 8.30 -3.51 -2.09
C GLN A 245 7.94 -3.75 -0.62
N PRO A 246 6.65 -3.87 -0.25
CA PRO A 246 6.25 -3.89 1.16
C PRO A 246 6.60 -5.21 1.87
N CYS A 247 6.71 -6.30 1.10
CA CYS A 247 6.98 -7.66 1.60
C CYS A 247 8.24 -8.30 0.98
N GLU A 248 9.06 -7.49 0.28
CA GLU A 248 10.33 -7.77 -0.42
C GLU A 248 10.42 -9.07 -1.24
N ASN A 249 10.36 -10.23 -0.59
CA ASN A 249 10.59 -11.55 -1.16
C ASN A 249 9.31 -12.29 -1.59
N HIS A 250 8.12 -11.68 -1.47
CA HIS A 250 6.83 -12.38 -1.62
C HIS A 250 5.91 -11.70 -2.66
N PRO A 251 5.33 -12.46 -3.62
CA PRO A 251 4.47 -11.91 -4.68
C PRO A 251 3.17 -11.35 -4.10
N ILE A 252 2.73 -10.21 -4.63
CA ILE A 252 1.46 -9.59 -4.24
C ILE A 252 0.32 -10.40 -4.88
N LYS A 253 -0.61 -10.90 -4.07
CA LYS A 253 -1.76 -11.69 -4.51
C LYS A 253 -3.05 -10.88 -4.56
N ALA A 254 -3.28 -10.03 -3.55
CA ALA A 254 -4.45 -9.15 -3.52
C ALA A 254 -4.11 -7.78 -2.92
N LEU A 255 -4.82 -6.77 -3.42
CA LEU A 255 -4.81 -5.40 -2.94
C LEU A 255 -6.26 -4.95 -2.80
N GLN A 256 -6.59 -4.21 -1.74
CA GLN A 256 -7.86 -3.49 -1.66
C GLN A 256 -7.69 -2.20 -0.85
N TYR A 257 -8.24 -1.09 -1.34
CA TYR A 257 -8.40 0.12 -0.55
C TYR A 257 -9.46 -0.08 0.55
N SER A 258 -9.26 0.59 1.67
CA SER A 258 -10.32 0.90 2.65
C SER A 258 -11.52 1.54 1.96
N THR A 259 -12.69 1.40 2.56
CA THR A 259 -13.95 2.03 2.12
C THR A 259 -13.89 3.56 2.17
N THR A 260 -12.99 4.14 2.97
CA THR A 260 -12.68 5.58 2.98
C THR A 260 -11.62 5.99 1.96
N GLY A 261 -10.80 5.05 1.48
CA GLY A 261 -9.65 5.32 0.62
C GLY A 261 -8.36 5.70 1.36
N ASP A 262 -8.38 5.80 2.70
CA ASP A 262 -7.20 6.21 3.50
C ASP A 262 -6.09 5.17 3.46
N SER A 263 -6.43 3.89 3.61
CA SER A 263 -5.48 2.78 3.75
C SER A 263 -5.67 1.72 2.67
N ILE A 264 -4.64 0.90 2.45
CA ILE A 264 -4.61 -0.18 1.48
C ILE A 264 -4.17 -1.47 2.18
N LEU A 265 -5.00 -2.50 2.11
CA LEU A 265 -4.62 -3.84 2.54
C LEU A 265 -3.76 -4.48 1.45
N VAL A 266 -2.54 -4.87 1.82
CA VAL A 266 -1.60 -5.60 0.97
C VAL A 266 -1.52 -7.05 1.43
N VAL A 267 -2.03 -7.93 0.58
CA VAL A 267 -1.97 -9.39 0.75
C VAL A 267 -0.94 -9.94 -0.21
N SER A 268 0.13 -10.48 0.37
CA SER A 268 1.25 -11.07 -0.34
C SER A 268 1.34 -12.57 -0.01
N GLY A 269 2.20 -13.32 -0.69
CA GLY A 269 2.54 -14.71 -0.34
C GLY A 269 3.19 -14.89 1.05
N ALA A 270 3.43 -13.82 1.80
CA ALA A 270 3.80 -13.87 3.21
C ALA A 270 2.65 -14.42 4.09
N ALA A 271 2.96 -14.83 5.33
CA ALA A 271 1.94 -15.20 6.32
C ALA A 271 1.34 -13.99 7.07
N GLN A 272 1.87 -12.78 6.82
CA GLN A 272 1.47 -11.55 7.47
C GLN A 272 0.91 -10.61 6.41
N ALA A 273 -0.27 -10.04 6.67
CA ALA A 273 -0.81 -8.96 5.87
C ALA A 273 -0.22 -7.63 6.35
N LYS A 274 0.00 -6.71 5.42
CA LYS A 274 0.40 -5.33 5.72
C LYS A 274 -0.73 -4.39 5.35
N VAL A 275 -0.94 -3.35 6.15
CA VAL A 275 -1.78 -2.22 5.78
C VAL A 275 -0.86 -1.03 5.54
N LEU A 276 -0.91 -0.50 4.33
CA LEU A 276 -0.23 0.73 3.95
C LEU A 276 -1.18 1.91 4.05
N ASP A 277 -0.63 3.08 4.33
CA ASP A 277 -1.28 4.37 4.14
C ASP A 277 -1.43 4.67 2.64
N ARG A 278 -2.23 5.68 2.30
CA ARG A 278 -2.49 6.15 0.93
C ARG A 278 -1.21 6.47 0.16
N ASP A 279 -0.19 6.96 0.85
CA ASP A 279 1.13 7.30 0.32
C ASP A 279 2.12 6.11 0.34
N GLY A 280 1.72 4.93 0.83
CA GLY A 280 2.54 3.71 0.82
C GLY A 280 3.46 3.53 2.03
N PHE A 281 3.26 4.29 3.10
CA PHE A 281 3.94 4.03 4.40
C PHE A 281 3.25 2.88 5.14
N GLU A 282 3.99 2.07 5.88
CA GLU A 282 3.42 0.96 6.64
C GLU A 282 2.74 1.46 7.93
N VAL A 283 1.43 1.21 8.04
CA VAL A 283 0.60 1.55 9.21
C VAL A 283 0.45 0.34 10.13
N LEU A 284 0.34 -0.85 9.55
CA LEU A 284 0.05 -2.09 10.27
C LEU A 284 0.81 -3.27 9.66
N GLU A 285 1.42 -4.09 10.51
CA GLU A 285 1.84 -5.45 10.18
C GLU A 285 1.05 -6.42 11.07
N CYS A 286 0.33 -7.37 10.47
CA CYS A 286 -0.34 -8.42 11.25
C CYS A 286 0.70 -9.35 11.89
N VAL A 287 0.45 -9.80 13.12
CA VAL A 287 1.32 -10.76 13.79
C VAL A 287 1.41 -12.09 13.03
N LYS A 288 2.60 -12.71 12.98
CA LYS A 288 2.76 -14.09 12.48
C LYS A 288 2.23 -15.10 13.51
N GLY A 289 1.57 -16.16 13.04
CA GLY A 289 1.19 -17.30 13.87
C GLY A 289 2.35 -18.21 14.24
N ASP A 290 2.25 -18.88 15.39
CA ASP A 290 3.13 -20.01 15.71
C ASP A 290 2.78 -21.20 14.81
N GLN A 291 3.71 -21.56 13.92
CA GLN A 291 3.57 -22.61 12.92
C GLN A 291 3.55 -24.04 13.51
N TYR A 292 3.95 -24.23 14.77
CA TYR A 292 4.02 -25.55 15.40
C TYR A 292 2.74 -25.94 16.16
N ILE A 293 1.81 -24.99 16.36
CA ILE A 293 0.53 -25.26 17.02
C ILE A 293 -0.47 -25.84 16.01
N THR A 294 -1.03 -27.00 16.32
CA THR A 294 -2.00 -27.71 15.48
C THR A 294 -3.41 -27.11 15.51
N ASP A 295 -3.83 -26.53 16.64
CA ASP A 295 -5.11 -25.85 16.78
C ASP A 295 -5.01 -24.36 16.40
N MET A 296 -5.51 -24.04 15.21
CA MET A 296 -5.49 -22.68 14.66
C MET A 296 -6.33 -21.66 15.46
N ALA A 297 -7.15 -22.09 16.43
CA ALA A 297 -7.80 -21.15 17.35
C ALA A 297 -6.84 -20.57 18.41
N LYS A 298 -5.68 -21.21 18.65
CA LYS A 298 -4.68 -20.77 19.62
C LYS A 298 -3.56 -19.93 19.00
N THR A 299 -3.39 -19.98 17.68
CA THR A 299 -2.38 -19.17 16.97
C THR A 299 -2.87 -17.74 16.80
N LYS A 300 -2.05 -16.74 17.13
CA LYS A 300 -2.47 -15.32 17.11
C LYS A 300 -2.60 -14.74 15.70
N GLY A 301 -1.86 -15.28 14.72
CA GLY A 301 -1.95 -14.93 13.31
C GLY A 301 -1.82 -16.14 12.41
N HIS A 302 -1.76 -15.90 11.10
CA HIS A 302 -1.67 -16.97 10.11
C HIS A 302 -0.30 -17.67 10.17
N THR A 303 -0.31 -18.97 9.91
CA THR A 303 0.90 -19.83 9.97
C THR A 303 1.48 -20.14 8.59
N ALA A 304 0.72 -19.91 7.53
CA ALA A 304 1.10 -20.13 6.13
C ALA A 304 0.77 -18.92 5.25
N ALA A 305 1.21 -18.95 4.00
CA ALA A 305 0.97 -17.90 3.00
C ALA A 305 -0.49 -17.48 2.92
N LEU A 306 -0.74 -16.18 2.81
CA LEU A 306 -2.06 -15.65 2.50
C LEU A 306 -2.42 -15.93 1.03
N ASN A 307 -3.72 -15.90 0.72
CA ASN A 307 -4.24 -16.03 -0.64
C ASN A 307 -4.99 -14.77 -1.08
N SER A 308 -5.89 -14.28 -0.24
CA SER A 308 -6.70 -13.08 -0.49
C SER A 308 -7.05 -12.38 0.83
N GLY A 309 -7.65 -11.20 0.73
CA GLY A 309 -8.13 -10.42 1.87
C GLY A 309 -9.04 -9.29 1.42
N CYS A 310 -9.92 -8.85 2.32
CA CYS A 310 -10.97 -7.89 2.00
C CYS A 310 -11.29 -6.94 3.18
N TRP A 311 -11.56 -5.67 2.91
CA TRP A 311 -12.08 -4.72 3.93
C TRP A 311 -13.57 -4.92 4.17
N HIS A 312 -14.02 -4.71 5.41
CA HIS A 312 -15.44 -4.68 5.74
C HIS A 312 -16.12 -3.42 5.15
N PRO A 313 -17.28 -3.51 4.48
CA PRO A 313 -17.87 -2.39 3.73
C PRO A 313 -18.32 -1.20 4.58
N HIS A 314 -18.68 -1.43 5.85
CA HIS A 314 -19.18 -0.38 6.75
C HIS A 314 -18.26 -0.06 7.95
N ILE A 315 -17.27 -0.91 8.24
CA ILE A 315 -16.44 -0.82 9.45
C ILE A 315 -15.01 -0.59 8.96
N ARG A 316 -14.56 0.66 9.02
CA ARG A 316 -13.30 1.12 8.43
C ARG A 316 -12.06 0.40 8.97
N GLU A 317 -12.07 0.00 10.24
CA GLU A 317 -10.94 -0.65 10.91
C GLU A 317 -10.93 -2.18 10.79
N GLU A 318 -11.97 -2.79 10.20
CA GLU A 318 -12.08 -4.25 10.12
C GLU A 318 -11.77 -4.78 8.73
N PHE A 319 -10.89 -5.77 8.67
CA PHE A 319 -10.57 -6.49 7.44
C PHE A 319 -10.42 -7.98 7.69
N MET A 320 -10.58 -8.76 6.64
CA MET A 320 -10.44 -10.20 6.63
C MET A 320 -9.25 -10.64 5.78
N THR A 321 -8.61 -11.74 6.16
CA THR A 321 -7.58 -12.41 5.36
C THR A 321 -7.85 -13.90 5.30
N CYS A 322 -7.53 -14.56 4.19
CA CYS A 322 -7.55 -16.02 4.05
C CYS A 322 -6.14 -16.57 3.76
N SER A 323 -5.87 -17.78 4.25
CA SER A 323 -4.54 -18.40 4.20
C SER A 323 -4.61 -19.89 3.84
N GLN A 324 -3.50 -20.39 3.30
CA GLN A 324 -3.24 -21.80 3.10
C GLN A 324 -3.18 -22.61 4.41
N ASP A 325 -3.22 -21.97 5.59
CA ASP A 325 -3.34 -22.65 6.89
C ASP A 325 -4.71 -23.31 7.13
N GLY A 326 -5.70 -23.01 6.28
CA GLY A 326 -7.07 -23.52 6.39
C GLY A 326 -7.97 -22.63 7.26
N THR A 327 -7.62 -21.36 7.44
CA THR A 327 -8.42 -20.38 8.18
C THR A 327 -8.66 -19.09 7.40
N LEU A 328 -9.76 -18.42 7.77
CA LEU A 328 -9.91 -16.99 7.56
C LEU A 328 -9.83 -16.30 8.92
N ARG A 329 -9.22 -15.12 8.97
CA ARG A 329 -9.11 -14.32 10.19
C ARG A 329 -9.69 -12.95 9.96
N LEU A 330 -10.40 -12.45 10.97
CA LEU A 330 -10.84 -11.07 11.05
C LEU A 330 -9.84 -10.29 11.90
N TRP A 331 -9.43 -9.12 11.45
CA TRP A 331 -8.43 -8.25 12.06
C TRP A 331 -9.03 -6.88 12.32
N LEU A 332 -8.50 -6.20 13.33
CA LEU A 332 -8.79 -4.80 13.62
C LEU A 332 -7.50 -4.01 13.51
N THR A 333 -7.53 -2.88 12.79
CA THR A 333 -6.37 -2.00 12.64
C THR A 333 -5.84 -1.48 13.98
N GLU A 334 -6.70 -1.32 14.99
CA GLU A 334 -6.29 -0.91 16.35
C GLU A 334 -5.45 -1.98 17.10
N ASN A 335 -5.56 -3.26 16.74
CA ASN A 335 -4.91 -4.36 17.47
C ASN A 335 -4.24 -5.39 16.54
N PRO A 336 -3.05 -5.07 15.97
CA PRO A 336 -2.30 -6.00 15.11
C PRO A 336 -1.82 -7.28 15.80
N LYS A 337 -1.76 -7.28 17.14
CA LYS A 337 -1.17 -8.37 17.93
C LYS A 337 -2.08 -9.60 18.06
N GLN A 338 -3.35 -9.49 17.67
CA GLN A 338 -4.31 -10.58 17.71
C GLN A 338 -5.46 -10.36 16.72
N HIS A 339 -5.89 -11.41 16.04
CA HIS A 339 -7.13 -11.42 15.27
C HIS A 339 -8.36 -11.24 16.20
N LYS A 340 -9.42 -10.60 15.69
CA LYS A 340 -10.74 -10.48 16.33
C LYS A 340 -11.48 -11.82 16.38
N ALA A 341 -11.42 -12.59 15.28
CA ALA A 341 -12.04 -13.92 15.18
C ALA A 341 -11.34 -14.84 14.17
N VAL A 342 -11.53 -16.15 14.32
CA VAL A 342 -11.07 -17.19 13.37
C VAL A 342 -12.27 -17.94 12.82
N ILE A 343 -12.32 -18.05 11.49
CA ILE A 343 -13.27 -18.89 10.74
C ILE A 343 -12.52 -20.11 10.23
N LYS A 344 -13.05 -21.30 10.49
CA LYS A 344 -12.43 -22.58 10.13
C LYS A 344 -13.31 -23.31 9.09
N PRO A 345 -13.12 -23.06 7.77
CA PRO A 345 -13.82 -23.83 6.73
C PRO A 345 -13.55 -25.33 6.88
N ARG A 346 -14.59 -26.13 6.59
CA ARG A 346 -14.56 -27.59 6.74
C ARG A 346 -15.09 -28.29 5.50
N GLN A 347 -14.39 -29.33 5.06
CA GLN A 347 -14.91 -30.24 4.04
C GLN A 347 -16.09 -31.07 4.61
N GLN A 348 -16.84 -31.76 3.74
CA GLN A 348 -17.94 -32.64 4.14
C GLN A 348 -17.54 -33.72 5.16
N GLY A 349 -16.29 -34.20 5.15
CA GLY A 349 -15.74 -35.15 6.14
C GLY A 349 -15.20 -34.50 7.42
N GLY A 350 -15.44 -33.21 7.67
CA GLY A 350 -14.93 -32.49 8.85
C GLY A 350 -13.43 -32.13 8.81
N LEU A 351 -12.72 -32.54 7.76
CA LEU A 351 -11.33 -32.19 7.51
C LEU A 351 -11.15 -30.68 7.24
N LYS A 352 -9.95 -30.17 7.48
CA LYS A 352 -9.58 -28.80 7.09
C LYS A 352 -9.54 -28.68 5.56
N THR A 353 -9.93 -27.52 5.04
CA THR A 353 -9.84 -27.18 3.62
C THR A 353 -9.25 -25.77 3.49
N ASN A 354 -8.56 -25.48 2.40
CA ASN A 354 -7.80 -24.25 2.24
C ASN A 354 -8.67 -23.19 1.53
N PRO A 355 -8.96 -22.03 2.14
CA PRO A 355 -9.66 -20.94 1.48
C PRO A 355 -8.74 -20.23 0.47
N THR A 356 -9.21 -20.09 -0.77
CA THR A 356 -8.50 -19.42 -1.89
C THR A 356 -8.97 -17.98 -2.03
N ALA A 357 -10.28 -17.76 -2.13
CA ALA A 357 -10.92 -16.45 -2.21
C ALA A 357 -11.77 -16.17 -0.96
N CYS A 358 -11.85 -14.91 -0.56
CA CYS A 358 -12.70 -14.48 0.55
C CYS A 358 -13.27 -13.07 0.30
N THR A 359 -14.51 -12.84 0.71
CA THR A 359 -15.18 -11.55 0.51
C THR A 359 -16.30 -11.32 1.54
N PHE A 360 -16.54 -10.06 1.89
CA PHE A 360 -17.73 -9.65 2.63
C PHE A 360 -18.90 -9.43 1.67
N SER A 361 -20.12 -9.73 2.12
CA SER A 361 -21.33 -9.20 1.49
C SER A 361 -21.36 -7.69 1.57
N ARG A 362 -22.04 -7.02 0.62
CA ARG A 362 -22.07 -5.54 0.53
C ARG A 362 -22.67 -4.85 1.75
N ASP A 363 -23.53 -5.55 2.49
CA ASP A 363 -24.15 -5.13 3.75
C ASP A 363 -23.30 -5.47 5.00
N GLY A 364 -22.15 -6.12 4.84
CA GLY A 364 -21.25 -6.56 5.91
C GLY A 364 -21.76 -7.73 6.77
N ASN A 365 -23.02 -8.15 6.61
CA ASN A 365 -23.63 -9.15 7.50
C ASN A 365 -23.18 -10.58 7.24
N THR A 366 -22.57 -10.88 6.08
CA THR A 366 -22.19 -12.23 5.68
C THR A 366 -20.76 -12.28 5.17
N VAL A 367 -20.01 -13.28 5.63
CA VAL A 367 -18.67 -13.59 5.11
C VAL A 367 -18.77 -14.80 4.19
N ALA A 368 -18.25 -14.71 2.97
CA ALA A 368 -18.12 -15.84 2.05
C ALA A 368 -16.65 -16.24 1.85
N CYS A 369 -16.40 -17.54 1.71
CA CYS A 369 -15.11 -18.05 1.22
C CYS A 369 -15.29 -19.11 0.13
N GLY A 370 -14.37 -19.11 -0.83
CA GLY A 370 -14.15 -20.20 -1.77
C GLY A 370 -13.01 -21.06 -1.27
N CYS A 371 -13.19 -22.38 -1.32
CA CYS A 371 -12.22 -23.35 -0.83
C CYS A 371 -11.67 -24.21 -1.98
N PHE A 372 -10.43 -24.67 -1.83
CA PHE A 372 -9.73 -25.56 -2.76
C PHE A 372 -10.43 -26.92 -2.98
N ASP A 373 -11.33 -27.32 -2.08
CA ASP A 373 -12.17 -28.51 -2.27
C ASP A 373 -13.32 -28.30 -3.27
N GLY A 374 -13.43 -27.12 -3.88
CA GLY A 374 -14.51 -26.74 -4.80
C GLY A 374 -15.78 -26.26 -4.08
N SER A 375 -15.75 -26.04 -2.76
CA SER A 375 -16.90 -25.56 -1.99
C SER A 375 -16.90 -24.04 -1.77
N ILE A 376 -18.11 -23.46 -1.74
CA ILE A 376 -18.35 -22.12 -1.20
C ILE A 376 -19.05 -22.26 0.15
N GLN A 377 -18.54 -21.56 1.15
CA GLN A 377 -19.03 -21.59 2.53
C GLN A 377 -19.28 -20.16 3.00
N MET A 378 -20.39 -19.94 3.72
CA MET A 378 -20.84 -18.63 4.15
C MET A 378 -21.20 -18.62 5.64
N TRP A 379 -20.89 -17.53 6.34
CA TRP A 379 -21.20 -17.34 7.77
C TRP A 379 -21.82 -15.96 8.02
N ASP A 380 -22.84 -15.91 8.88
CA ASP A 380 -23.40 -14.67 9.42
C ASP A 380 -22.38 -14.00 10.36
N HIS A 381 -21.90 -12.82 9.98
CA HIS A 381 -20.88 -12.03 10.70
C HIS A 381 -21.34 -11.60 12.11
N ARG A 382 -22.66 -11.53 12.34
CA ARG A 382 -23.26 -11.16 13.64
C ARG A 382 -23.33 -12.33 14.62
N LYS A 383 -22.99 -13.54 14.19
CA LYS A 383 -23.05 -14.78 14.97
C LYS A 383 -21.64 -15.35 15.17
N ASN A 384 -21.52 -16.28 16.11
CA ASN A 384 -20.28 -17.06 16.24
C ASN A 384 -20.06 -17.92 14.98
N PHE A 385 -18.85 -17.84 14.40
CA PHE A 385 -18.43 -18.49 13.14
C PHE A 385 -18.31 -20.03 13.21
N VAL A 386 -19.11 -20.70 14.04
CA VAL A 386 -19.09 -22.15 14.25
C VAL A 386 -19.83 -22.88 13.13
N ASN A 387 -21.04 -22.41 12.79
CA ASN A 387 -21.90 -23.05 11.78
C ASN A 387 -21.98 -22.20 10.52
N THR A 388 -21.83 -22.83 9.35
CA THR A 388 -22.10 -22.18 8.06
C THR A 388 -23.59 -21.88 7.93
N THR A 389 -23.93 -20.66 7.52
CA THR A 389 -25.30 -20.22 7.25
C THR A 389 -25.80 -20.72 5.90
N ALA A 390 -24.93 -20.71 4.89
CA ALA A 390 -25.14 -21.35 3.59
C ALA A 390 -23.85 -22.03 3.14
N CYS A 391 -23.97 -23.12 2.37
CA CYS A 391 -22.82 -23.82 1.82
C CYS A 391 -23.23 -24.66 0.60
N VAL A 392 -22.45 -24.55 -0.48
CA VAL A 392 -22.51 -25.44 -1.64
C VAL A 392 -21.18 -26.17 -1.73
N ARG A 393 -21.22 -27.51 -1.75
CA ARG A 393 -20.02 -28.36 -1.70
C ARG A 393 -19.42 -28.64 -3.07
N ASP A 394 -20.26 -28.86 -4.08
CA ASP A 394 -19.84 -29.09 -5.47
C ASP A 394 -20.09 -27.80 -6.29
N CYS A 395 -19.49 -26.68 -5.86
CA CYS A 395 -19.60 -25.40 -6.57
C CYS A 395 -18.69 -25.39 -7.81
N HIS A 396 -17.44 -25.79 -7.64
CA HIS A 396 -16.45 -25.97 -8.72
C HIS A 396 -15.85 -27.38 -8.66
N GLN A 397 -15.07 -27.76 -9.68
CA GLN A 397 -14.37 -29.04 -9.68
C GLN A 397 -13.49 -29.18 -8.42
N LYS A 398 -13.51 -30.38 -7.81
CA LYS A 398 -12.70 -30.68 -6.62
C LYS A 398 -11.22 -30.54 -6.96
N GLN A 399 -10.44 -29.93 -6.06
CA GLN A 399 -9.02 -29.58 -6.28
C GLN A 399 -8.79 -28.51 -7.36
N SER A 400 -9.83 -27.78 -7.77
CA SER A 400 -9.69 -26.53 -8.52
C SER A 400 -9.83 -25.33 -7.59
N GLU A 401 -9.04 -24.29 -7.84
CA GLU A 401 -9.06 -23.07 -7.04
C GLU A 401 -10.25 -22.18 -7.43
N ILE A 402 -10.94 -21.64 -6.43
CA ILE A 402 -11.92 -20.59 -6.65
C ILE A 402 -11.16 -19.27 -6.62
N SER A 403 -10.91 -18.73 -7.81
CA SER A 403 -10.06 -17.55 -8.05
C SER A 403 -10.67 -16.24 -7.53
N SER A 404 -11.98 -16.06 -7.72
CA SER A 404 -12.70 -14.91 -7.21
C SER A 404 -14.13 -15.27 -6.81
N ILE A 405 -14.64 -14.54 -5.81
CA ILE A 405 -16.04 -14.51 -5.40
C ILE A 405 -16.43 -13.06 -5.27
N SER A 406 -17.53 -12.68 -5.93
CA SER A 406 -18.02 -11.32 -5.95
C SER A 406 -19.51 -11.28 -5.65
N TYR A 407 -19.90 -10.39 -4.73
CA TYR A 407 -21.30 -10.08 -4.47
C TYR A 407 -21.77 -8.98 -5.41
N SER A 408 -22.99 -9.14 -5.96
CA SER A 408 -23.69 -8.08 -6.67
C SER A 408 -23.91 -6.88 -5.74
N TYR A 409 -23.96 -5.66 -6.29
CA TYR A 409 -24.11 -4.42 -5.55
C TYR A 409 -25.44 -4.35 -4.78
N LEU A 410 -26.52 -4.91 -5.35
CA LEU A 410 -27.83 -5.10 -4.72
C LEU A 410 -27.88 -6.30 -3.75
N GLY A 411 -26.80 -7.07 -3.63
CA GLY A 411 -26.70 -8.19 -2.69
C GLY A 411 -27.67 -9.36 -2.95
N SER A 412 -28.22 -9.48 -4.16
CA SER A 412 -29.14 -10.57 -4.53
C SER A 412 -28.42 -11.78 -5.14
N TYR A 413 -27.32 -11.52 -5.87
CA TYR A 413 -26.54 -12.56 -6.53
C TYR A 413 -25.10 -12.62 -6.00
N LEU A 414 -24.51 -13.81 -6.14
CA LEU A 414 -23.08 -14.07 -5.93
C LEU A 414 -22.52 -14.72 -7.20
N ALA A 415 -21.42 -14.19 -7.71
CA ALA A 415 -20.64 -14.78 -8.80
C ALA A 415 -19.43 -15.50 -8.23
N SER A 416 -19.11 -16.67 -8.78
CA SER A 416 -17.91 -17.43 -8.45
C SER A 416 -17.15 -17.81 -9.73
N ARG A 417 -15.85 -17.50 -9.78
CA ARG A 417 -14.96 -17.91 -10.87
C ARG A 417 -14.02 -18.99 -10.39
N GLY A 418 -14.05 -20.14 -11.06
CA GLY A 418 -13.13 -21.24 -10.83
C GLY A 418 -11.98 -21.23 -11.83
N ASN A 419 -10.88 -21.89 -11.45
CA ASN A 419 -9.82 -22.32 -12.36
C ASN A 419 -10.18 -23.66 -13.05
N ASP A 420 -11.46 -24.06 -13.00
CA ASP A 420 -12.09 -25.12 -13.80
C ASP A 420 -12.74 -24.55 -15.09
N ASP A 421 -12.27 -23.38 -15.53
CA ASP A 421 -12.73 -22.61 -16.68
C ASP A 421 -14.23 -22.25 -16.68
N THR A 422 -14.88 -22.30 -15.50
CA THR A 422 -16.29 -21.91 -15.33
C THR A 422 -16.50 -20.67 -14.48
N LEU A 423 -17.47 -19.86 -14.89
CA LEU A 423 -18.08 -18.80 -14.09
C LEU A 423 -19.49 -19.24 -13.72
N LYS A 424 -19.88 -19.10 -12.44
CA LYS A 424 -21.22 -19.51 -11.96
C LYS A 424 -21.89 -18.37 -11.21
N ILE A 425 -23.17 -18.14 -11.50
CA ILE A 425 -24.01 -17.18 -10.80
C ILE A 425 -24.94 -17.94 -9.85
N TRP A 426 -25.08 -17.43 -8.63
CA TRP A 426 -25.86 -18.03 -7.55
C TRP A 426 -26.87 -17.01 -7.02
N ASP A 427 -28.12 -17.44 -6.82
CA ASP A 427 -29.11 -16.70 -6.04
C ASP A 427 -28.88 -16.97 -4.55
N LEU A 428 -28.68 -15.90 -3.77
CA LEU A 428 -28.44 -15.99 -2.32
C LEU A 428 -29.68 -16.46 -1.55
N ARG A 429 -30.88 -16.28 -2.10
CA ARG A 429 -32.14 -16.78 -1.52
C ARG A 429 -32.29 -18.29 -1.71
N ASN A 430 -31.73 -18.85 -2.79
CA ASN A 430 -31.77 -20.27 -3.11
C ASN A 430 -30.38 -20.83 -3.41
N PHE A 431 -29.48 -20.71 -2.43
CA PHE A 431 -28.06 -21.09 -2.53
C PHE A 431 -27.83 -22.62 -2.49
N ARG A 432 -28.52 -23.37 -3.35
CA ARG A 432 -28.43 -24.84 -3.49
C ARG A 432 -27.95 -25.31 -4.87
N LYS A 433 -28.21 -24.52 -5.92
CA LYS A 433 -27.85 -24.80 -7.31
C LYS A 433 -27.38 -23.49 -7.97
N PRO A 434 -26.46 -23.55 -8.95
CA PRO A 434 -26.14 -22.38 -9.75
C PRO A 434 -27.38 -22.01 -10.57
N LEU A 435 -27.61 -20.72 -10.71
CA LEU A 435 -28.67 -20.16 -11.55
C LEU A 435 -28.26 -20.22 -13.03
N HIS A 436 -27.01 -19.89 -13.32
CA HIS A 436 -26.38 -20.11 -14.63
C HIS A 436 -24.92 -20.55 -14.47
N VAL A 437 -24.41 -21.30 -15.46
CA VAL A 437 -23.03 -21.74 -15.57
C VAL A 437 -22.52 -21.35 -16.96
N PHE A 438 -21.49 -20.52 -17.00
CA PHE A 438 -20.74 -20.21 -18.21
C PHE A 438 -19.50 -21.12 -18.26
N GLY A 439 -19.25 -21.73 -19.42
CA GLY A 439 -18.07 -22.56 -19.70
C GLY A 439 -17.15 -21.94 -20.76
N ASP A 440 -16.11 -22.67 -21.11
CA ASP A 440 -15.09 -22.29 -22.12
C ASP A 440 -14.30 -21.00 -21.79
N LEU A 441 -14.29 -20.56 -20.52
CA LEU A 441 -13.54 -19.39 -20.08
C LEU A 441 -12.17 -19.79 -19.52
N PHE A 442 -11.16 -19.93 -20.38
CA PHE A 442 -9.84 -20.35 -19.92
C PHE A 442 -9.23 -19.40 -18.87
N SER A 443 -8.71 -19.97 -17.78
CA SER A 443 -7.96 -19.26 -16.75
C SER A 443 -6.56 -19.88 -16.58
N ARG A 444 -5.52 -19.04 -16.66
CA ARG A 444 -4.15 -19.45 -16.33
C ARG A 444 -3.73 -19.06 -14.92
N TYR A 445 -4.29 -17.97 -14.40
CA TYR A 445 -3.90 -17.38 -13.12
C TYR A 445 -4.94 -17.68 -12.05
N GLU A 446 -4.47 -18.05 -10.86
CA GLU A 446 -5.29 -18.30 -9.67
C GLU A 446 -6.05 -17.05 -9.21
N GLN A 447 -5.66 -15.85 -9.68
CA GLN A 447 -6.24 -14.55 -9.30
C GLN A 447 -7.16 -13.95 -10.38
N THR A 448 -7.59 -14.76 -11.36
CA THR A 448 -8.54 -14.31 -12.41
C THR A 448 -9.84 -13.81 -11.79
N ASP A 449 -10.23 -12.58 -12.10
CA ASP A 449 -11.34 -11.92 -11.41
C ASP A 449 -12.70 -12.07 -12.11
N CYS A 450 -13.76 -11.97 -11.31
CA CYS A 450 -15.13 -11.78 -11.77
C CYS A 450 -15.81 -10.70 -10.93
N ALA A 451 -16.58 -9.84 -11.57
CA ALA A 451 -17.30 -8.78 -10.87
C ALA A 451 -18.58 -8.40 -11.60
N PHE A 452 -19.51 -7.85 -10.84
CA PHE A 452 -20.70 -7.21 -11.36
C PHE A 452 -20.37 -5.78 -11.81
N SER A 453 -21.11 -5.29 -12.80
CA SER A 453 -21.16 -3.85 -13.09
C SER A 453 -21.82 -3.09 -11.92
N PRO A 454 -21.55 -1.79 -11.75
CA PRO A 454 -22.07 -0.99 -10.63
C PRO A 454 -23.60 -0.98 -10.45
N ASP A 455 -24.31 -1.29 -11.53
CA ASP A 455 -25.77 -1.34 -11.71
C ASP A 455 -26.34 -2.78 -11.70
N ASP A 456 -25.51 -3.80 -11.48
CA ASP A 456 -25.85 -5.24 -11.48
C ASP A 456 -26.47 -5.80 -12.78
N THR A 457 -26.56 -5.05 -13.89
CA THR A 457 -27.09 -5.58 -15.16
C THR A 457 -26.11 -6.47 -15.92
N LEU A 458 -24.80 -6.31 -15.67
CA LEU A 458 -23.74 -7.09 -16.31
C LEU A 458 -22.86 -7.80 -15.27
N VAL A 459 -22.36 -8.97 -15.64
CA VAL A 459 -21.22 -9.64 -15.01
C VAL A 459 -20.10 -9.69 -16.02
N PHE A 460 -18.89 -9.33 -15.60
CA PHE A 460 -17.70 -9.39 -16.44
C PHE A 460 -16.60 -10.24 -15.80
N THR A 461 -15.74 -10.79 -16.65
CA THR A 461 -14.64 -11.65 -16.22
C THR A 461 -13.54 -11.72 -17.28
N GLY A 462 -12.31 -11.94 -16.83
CA GLY A 462 -11.16 -12.11 -17.72
C GLY A 462 -11.12 -13.49 -18.40
N GLU A 463 -10.64 -13.52 -19.63
CA GLU A 463 -10.20 -14.72 -20.34
C GLU A 463 -8.67 -14.69 -20.49
N SER A 464 -8.02 -15.79 -20.12
CA SER A 464 -6.60 -16.02 -20.38
C SER A 464 -6.39 -16.64 -21.77
N LEU A 465 -5.23 -16.40 -22.37
CA LEU A 465 -4.84 -17.02 -23.64
C LEU A 465 -4.74 -18.55 -23.53
N GLN A 466 -5.53 -19.28 -24.34
CA GLN A 466 -5.27 -20.68 -24.66
C GLN A 466 -4.10 -20.84 -25.67
N ARG A 467 -3.54 -22.04 -25.77
CA ARG A 467 -2.44 -22.35 -26.70
C ARG A 467 -2.91 -22.26 -28.16
N GLY A 468 -2.59 -21.15 -28.82
CA GLY A 468 -2.97 -20.86 -30.21
C GLY A 468 -3.83 -19.61 -30.38
N GLN A 469 -4.32 -19.03 -29.28
CA GLN A 469 -4.89 -17.68 -29.26
C GLN A 469 -3.80 -16.64 -28.97
N ASP A 470 -3.89 -15.47 -29.60
CA ASP A 470 -2.91 -14.37 -29.43
C ASP A 470 -3.44 -13.20 -28.58
N ILE A 471 -4.77 -13.08 -28.36
CA ILE A 471 -5.41 -11.92 -27.72
C ILE A 471 -6.22 -12.35 -26.49
N GLY A 472 -5.93 -11.74 -25.33
CA GLY A 472 -6.69 -11.94 -24.09
C GLY A 472 -7.89 -11.00 -24.02
N LYS A 473 -9.02 -11.52 -23.54
CA LYS A 473 -10.33 -10.88 -23.63
C LYS A 473 -10.92 -10.53 -22.28
N LEU A 474 -11.70 -9.47 -22.23
CA LEU A 474 -12.61 -9.16 -21.13
C LEU A 474 -14.04 -9.38 -21.63
N ILE A 475 -14.73 -10.38 -21.09
CA ILE A 475 -16.06 -10.81 -21.57
C ILE A 475 -17.14 -10.27 -20.63
N PHE A 476 -18.26 -9.82 -21.21
CA PHE A 476 -19.43 -9.30 -20.50
C PHE A 476 -20.66 -10.17 -20.78
N TYR A 477 -21.40 -10.49 -19.73
CA TYR A 477 -22.63 -11.27 -19.75
C TYR A 477 -23.78 -10.49 -19.10
N ASN A 478 -24.99 -10.61 -19.63
CA ASN A 478 -26.20 -10.03 -19.05
C ASN A 478 -26.67 -10.86 -17.83
N THR A 479 -26.97 -10.22 -16.70
CA THR A 479 -27.45 -10.91 -15.48
C THR A 479 -28.91 -11.39 -15.56
N LYS A 480 -29.67 -10.95 -16.56
CA LYS A 480 -31.07 -11.34 -16.78
C LYS A 480 -31.24 -12.42 -17.85
N THR A 481 -30.50 -12.33 -18.96
CA THR A 481 -30.60 -13.30 -20.07
C THR A 481 -29.48 -14.35 -20.09
N PHE A 482 -28.36 -14.10 -19.40
CA PHE A 482 -27.16 -14.95 -19.40
C PHE A 482 -26.52 -15.14 -20.78
N GLU A 483 -26.86 -14.29 -21.74
CA GLU A 483 -26.18 -14.20 -23.03
C GLU A 483 -24.93 -13.32 -22.89
N GLN A 484 -23.90 -13.64 -23.69
CA GLN A 484 -22.74 -12.79 -23.84
C GLN A 484 -23.15 -11.53 -24.61
N THR A 485 -23.00 -10.35 -23.99
CA THR A 485 -23.33 -9.08 -24.65
C THR A 485 -22.20 -8.62 -25.54
N THR A 486 -20.98 -8.55 -25.00
CA THR A 486 -19.80 -8.00 -25.68
C THR A 486 -18.53 -8.66 -25.18
N HIS A 487 -17.43 -8.43 -25.89
CA HIS A 487 -16.08 -8.65 -25.40
C HIS A 487 -15.20 -7.45 -25.76
N ILE A 488 -14.20 -7.17 -24.94
CA ILE A 488 -13.12 -6.21 -25.22
C ILE A 488 -11.85 -7.02 -25.41
N ASP A 489 -11.23 -6.89 -26.58
CA ASP A 489 -9.90 -7.43 -26.88
C ASP A 489 -8.84 -6.53 -26.23
N VAL A 490 -8.18 -7.02 -25.17
CA VAL A 490 -7.40 -6.15 -24.27
C VAL A 490 -5.96 -5.98 -24.76
N THR A 491 -5.24 -7.09 -24.89
CA THR A 491 -3.82 -7.10 -25.25
C THR A 491 -3.38 -8.50 -25.68
N LYS A 492 -2.15 -8.62 -26.18
CA LYS A 492 -1.54 -9.90 -26.57
C LYS A 492 -1.00 -10.72 -25.40
N SER A 493 -1.75 -10.74 -24.30
CA SER A 493 -1.35 -11.35 -23.03
C SER A 493 -2.58 -11.73 -22.21
N HIS A 494 -2.37 -12.46 -21.12
CA HIS A 494 -3.44 -12.88 -20.22
C HIS A 494 -4.10 -11.68 -19.55
N VAL A 495 -5.44 -11.65 -19.51
CA VAL A 495 -6.21 -10.77 -18.61
C VAL A 495 -6.31 -11.48 -17.26
N ILE A 496 -5.89 -10.80 -16.19
CA ILE A 496 -5.86 -11.39 -14.84
C ILE A 496 -6.97 -10.75 -14.00
N LYS A 497 -6.78 -9.49 -13.60
CA LYS A 497 -7.70 -8.80 -12.70
C LYS A 497 -8.36 -7.61 -13.40
N ALA A 498 -9.67 -7.45 -13.23
CA ALA A 498 -10.45 -6.38 -13.84
C ALA A 498 -11.38 -5.75 -12.80
N ILE A 499 -11.43 -4.41 -12.75
CA ILE A 499 -12.23 -3.64 -11.80
C ILE A 499 -12.97 -2.53 -12.53
N TRP A 500 -14.30 -2.52 -12.43
CA TRP A 500 -15.15 -1.42 -12.88
C TRP A 500 -15.43 -0.50 -11.68
N HIS A 501 -14.94 0.74 -11.74
CA HIS A 501 -15.15 1.72 -10.67
C HIS A 501 -16.46 2.50 -10.85
N ALA A 502 -17.36 2.37 -9.88
CA ALA A 502 -18.72 2.92 -9.92
C ALA A 502 -18.79 4.43 -10.20
N LYS A 503 -18.06 5.26 -9.45
CA LYS A 503 -18.18 6.74 -9.55
C LYS A 503 -17.43 7.36 -10.75
N LEU A 504 -16.44 6.64 -11.30
CA LEU A 504 -15.69 7.12 -12.47
C LEU A 504 -16.33 6.66 -13.78
N ASN A 505 -17.10 5.57 -13.73
CA ASN A 505 -17.47 4.73 -14.86
C ASN A 505 -16.27 4.39 -15.74
N GLN A 506 -15.23 3.77 -15.15
CA GLN A 506 -13.98 3.37 -15.81
C GLN A 506 -13.64 1.92 -15.45
N ILE A 507 -13.06 1.17 -16.40
CA ILE A 507 -12.66 -0.22 -16.21
C ILE A 507 -11.13 -0.32 -16.26
N PHE A 508 -10.53 -0.76 -15.15
CA PHE A 508 -9.10 -1.02 -15.03
C PHE A 508 -8.81 -2.51 -15.19
N VAL A 509 -7.87 -2.87 -16.05
CA VAL A 509 -7.54 -4.26 -16.41
C VAL A 509 -6.04 -4.52 -16.28
N GLY A 510 -5.68 -5.48 -15.45
CA GLY A 510 -4.29 -5.90 -15.18
C GLY A 510 -3.89 -7.05 -16.10
N CYS A 511 -2.80 -6.86 -16.83
CA CYS A 511 -2.37 -7.78 -17.88
C CYS A 511 -1.09 -8.56 -17.48
N GLY A 512 -0.92 -9.73 -18.09
CA GLY A 512 0.22 -10.62 -17.88
C GLY A 512 1.59 -10.06 -18.30
N ASN A 513 1.62 -8.96 -19.04
CA ASN A 513 2.83 -8.30 -19.57
C ASN A 513 3.30 -7.08 -18.75
N GLY A 514 2.72 -6.81 -17.58
CA GLY A 514 3.07 -5.65 -16.76
C GLY A 514 2.38 -4.34 -17.13
N VAL A 515 1.45 -4.37 -18.09
CA VAL A 515 0.60 -3.23 -18.45
C VAL A 515 -0.71 -3.27 -17.67
N VAL A 516 -1.18 -2.10 -17.23
CA VAL A 516 -2.55 -1.89 -16.78
C VAL A 516 -3.26 -1.02 -17.79
N LYS A 517 -4.33 -1.54 -18.40
CA LYS A 517 -5.21 -0.79 -19.29
C LYS A 517 -6.34 -0.13 -18.51
N CYS A 518 -6.70 1.08 -18.87
CA CYS A 518 -7.88 1.78 -18.40
C CYS A 518 -8.79 2.09 -19.59
N TYR A 519 -10.00 1.54 -19.59
CA TYR A 519 -11.04 1.86 -20.57
C TYR A 519 -12.01 2.89 -19.98
N PHE A 520 -12.34 3.89 -20.79
CA PHE A 520 -13.22 4.99 -20.41
C PHE A 520 -14.03 5.51 -21.61
N ASP A 521 -15.09 6.25 -21.32
CA ASP A 521 -15.84 7.05 -22.29
C ASP A 521 -15.59 8.54 -22.05
N GLN A 522 -15.22 9.25 -23.13
CA GLN A 522 -15.01 10.69 -23.07
C GLN A 522 -16.27 11.46 -22.67
N LYS A 523 -17.48 10.93 -22.92
CA LYS A 523 -18.75 11.52 -22.47
C LYS A 523 -19.15 11.03 -21.08
N LYS A 524 -19.35 9.71 -20.90
CA LYS A 524 -19.90 9.14 -19.66
C LYS A 524 -18.90 9.02 -18.50
N SER A 525 -17.60 8.94 -18.76
CA SER A 525 -16.62 8.78 -17.67
C SER A 525 -16.19 10.13 -17.09
N LEU A 526 -16.14 10.16 -15.77
CA LEU A 526 -15.76 11.32 -14.96
C LEU A 526 -14.36 11.12 -14.37
N ARG A 527 -13.58 12.19 -14.28
CA ARG A 527 -12.26 12.25 -13.60
C ARG A 527 -11.33 11.07 -14.01
N GLY A 528 -10.51 10.54 -13.10
CA GLY A 528 -9.63 9.40 -13.38
C GLY A 528 -8.69 9.63 -14.56
N ALA A 529 -8.53 8.62 -15.43
CA ALA A 529 -7.61 8.66 -16.57
C ALA A 529 -7.83 9.87 -17.52
N LYS A 530 -9.06 10.37 -17.63
CA LYS A 530 -9.41 11.56 -18.43
C LYS A 530 -8.65 12.83 -18.01
N LEU A 531 -8.28 12.94 -16.73
CA LEU A 531 -7.47 14.07 -16.22
C LEU A 531 -6.01 14.02 -16.69
N CYS A 532 -5.46 12.82 -16.87
CA CYS A 532 -4.06 12.63 -17.23
C CYS A 532 -3.81 12.94 -18.72
N ILE A 533 -4.74 12.56 -19.60
CA ILE A 533 -4.61 12.70 -21.06
C ILE A 533 -4.44 14.16 -21.49
N VAL A 534 -5.18 15.08 -20.85
CA VAL A 534 -5.14 16.52 -21.16
C VAL A 534 -3.86 17.19 -20.64
N LYS A 535 -3.22 16.61 -19.62
CA LYS A 535 -2.03 17.19 -18.98
C LYS A 535 -0.77 16.86 -19.77
N THR A 536 -0.23 17.85 -20.47
CA THR A 536 1.06 17.75 -21.12
C THR A 536 2.20 17.70 -20.09
N HIS A 537 3.12 16.73 -20.24
CA HIS A 537 4.30 16.62 -19.39
C HIS A 537 5.18 17.89 -19.51
N ARG A 538 5.10 18.78 -18.50
CA ARG A 538 6.01 19.93 -18.38
C ARG A 538 7.32 19.44 -17.78
N LYS A 539 8.42 19.54 -18.54
CA LYS A 539 9.77 19.33 -18.00
C LYS A 539 9.94 20.27 -16.80
N LYS A 540 10.14 19.72 -15.59
CA LYS A 540 10.48 20.50 -14.41
C LYS A 540 11.74 21.29 -14.73
N HIS A 541 11.62 22.62 -14.80
CA HIS A 541 12.79 23.48 -14.92
C HIS A 541 13.59 23.30 -13.63
N THR A 542 14.73 22.63 -13.71
CA THR A 542 15.70 22.64 -12.62
C THR A 542 16.10 24.09 -12.42
N MET A 543 15.56 24.73 -11.38
CA MET A 543 16.05 26.02 -10.94
C MET A 543 17.47 25.79 -10.45
N GLU A 544 18.46 26.09 -11.30
CA GLU A 544 19.77 26.41 -10.79
C GLU A 544 19.58 27.51 -9.75
N VAL A 545 20.03 27.26 -8.52
CA VAL A 545 19.89 28.22 -7.43
C VAL A 545 20.67 29.46 -7.82
N VAL A 546 19.95 30.48 -8.32
CA VAL A 546 20.49 31.80 -8.61
C VAL A 546 20.99 32.34 -7.27
N SER A 547 22.30 32.23 -7.05
CA SER A 547 22.94 32.78 -5.86
C SER A 547 22.62 34.26 -5.79
N ALA A 548 21.99 34.70 -4.69
CA ALA A 548 21.65 36.10 -4.47
C ALA A 548 22.85 36.99 -4.81
N GLN A 549 22.64 38.00 -5.66
CA GLN A 549 23.71 38.87 -6.10
C GLN A 549 24.31 39.61 -4.90
N GLN A 550 25.56 39.29 -4.58
CA GLN A 550 26.25 39.83 -3.42
C GLN A 550 26.55 41.33 -3.63
N ILE A 551 25.99 42.19 -2.78
CA ILE A 551 26.29 43.63 -2.77
C ILE A 551 27.73 43.81 -2.25
N ILE A 552 28.62 44.34 -3.08
CA ILE A 552 30.05 44.51 -2.73
C ILE A 552 30.26 45.90 -2.13
N THR A 553 30.58 45.95 -0.84
CA THR A 553 31.04 47.17 -0.16
C THR A 553 32.56 47.36 -0.36
N PRO A 554 33.03 48.39 -1.11
CA PRO A 554 34.43 48.46 -1.56
C PRO A 554 35.45 48.73 -0.44
N HIS A 555 35.01 49.25 0.71
CA HIS A 555 35.89 49.65 1.84
C HIS A 555 35.62 48.86 3.14
N ALA A 556 34.91 47.73 3.10
CA ALA A 556 34.73 46.90 4.29
C ALA A 556 36.07 46.32 4.77
N LEU A 557 36.32 46.43 6.09
CA LEU A 557 37.47 45.81 6.75
C LEU A 557 37.50 44.29 6.49
N PRO A 558 38.68 43.63 6.46
CA PRO A 558 38.79 42.21 6.14
C PRO A 558 37.89 41.28 6.98
N LEU A 559 37.63 41.63 8.24
CA LEU A 559 36.75 40.88 9.15
C LEU A 559 35.26 40.92 8.77
N PHE A 560 34.82 41.99 8.08
CA PHE A 560 33.44 42.20 7.64
C PHE A 560 33.24 41.92 6.15
N ARG A 561 34.31 41.57 5.44
CA ARG A 561 34.26 41.21 4.02
C ARG A 561 33.72 39.79 3.88
N GLN A 562 32.41 39.66 3.70
CA GLN A 562 31.74 38.39 3.41
C GLN A 562 32.51 37.60 2.34
N GLU A 563 32.86 36.34 2.63
CA GLU A 563 33.54 35.48 1.67
C GLU A 563 32.76 35.39 0.36
N LYS A 564 33.45 35.49 -0.78
CA LYS A 564 32.81 35.35 -2.09
C LYS A 564 32.16 33.97 -2.18
N LEU A 565 30.84 33.92 -2.31
CA LEU A 565 30.10 32.71 -2.61
C LEU A 565 30.59 32.14 -3.95
N ARG A 566 31.50 31.17 -3.89
CA ARG A 566 31.97 30.44 -5.07
C ARG A 566 30.84 29.57 -5.60
N THR A 567 30.76 29.44 -6.93
CA THR A 567 29.82 28.53 -7.59
C THR A 567 29.88 27.14 -6.97
N SER A 568 28.74 26.47 -6.80
CA SER A 568 28.67 25.16 -6.12
C SER A 568 29.65 24.15 -6.72
N LYS A 569 29.86 24.19 -8.04
CA LYS A 569 30.87 23.42 -8.77
C LYS A 569 32.30 23.66 -8.27
N LYS A 570 32.75 24.92 -8.14
CA LYS A 570 34.09 25.26 -7.61
C LYS A 570 34.23 24.99 -6.11
N LYS A 571 33.12 25.02 -5.36
CA LYS A 571 33.09 24.62 -3.95
C LYS A 571 33.24 23.09 -3.82
N MET A 572 32.40 22.31 -4.52
CA MET A 572 32.51 20.84 -4.58
C MET A 572 33.86 20.36 -5.12
N GLU A 573 34.44 21.02 -6.12
CA GLU A 573 35.77 20.70 -6.64
C GLU A 573 36.87 20.92 -5.58
N LYS A 574 36.79 22.00 -4.79
CA LYS A 574 37.69 22.25 -3.66
C LYS A 574 37.45 21.28 -2.50
N ASP A 575 36.19 20.99 -2.16
CA ASP A 575 35.83 20.04 -1.10
C ASP A 575 36.15 18.58 -1.49
N ARG A 576 36.24 18.27 -2.79
CA ARG A 576 36.75 16.98 -3.33
C ARG A 576 38.28 16.88 -3.32
N LEU A 577 38.99 18.00 -3.32
CA LEU A 577 40.44 18.09 -3.12
C LEU A 577 40.84 18.06 -1.63
N ASP A 578 39.91 18.45 -0.75
CA ASP A 578 40.08 18.42 0.71
C ASP A 578 40.01 16.97 1.21
N PRO A 579 41.09 16.39 1.77
CA PRO A 579 41.15 14.97 2.11
C PRO A 579 40.21 14.60 3.27
N VAL A 580 39.87 15.54 4.14
CA VAL A 580 39.00 15.30 5.30
C VAL A 580 37.53 15.29 4.87
N LYS A 581 37.12 16.25 4.03
CA LYS A 581 35.73 16.35 3.54
C LYS A 581 35.37 15.32 2.47
N SER A 582 36.34 14.96 1.63
CA SER A 582 36.12 13.94 0.59
C SER A 582 36.03 12.52 1.14
N HIS A 583 36.27 12.31 2.45
CA HIS A 583 36.36 11.00 3.09
C HIS A 583 37.21 10.01 2.30
N ARG A 584 38.34 10.49 1.74
CA ARG A 584 39.24 9.62 0.97
C ARG A 584 39.74 8.49 1.90
N PRO A 585 39.69 7.21 1.47
CA PRO A 585 40.32 6.15 2.23
C PRO A 585 41.82 6.40 2.36
N ASP A 586 42.40 6.07 3.52
CA ASP A 586 43.84 6.13 3.71
C ASP A 586 44.55 5.17 2.74
N LEU A 587 45.68 5.60 2.21
CA LEU A 587 46.49 4.75 1.33
C LEU A 587 47.01 3.53 2.12
N PRO A 588 47.15 2.36 1.48
CA PRO A 588 47.64 1.16 2.15
C PRO A 588 49.05 1.40 2.71
N ILE A 589 49.16 1.36 4.03
CA ILE A 589 50.42 1.49 4.75
C ILE A 589 51.39 0.37 4.33
N THR A 590 52.62 0.74 3.97
CA THR A 590 53.61 -0.19 3.38
C THR A 590 54.46 -0.95 4.43
N SER A 591 54.32 -0.64 5.72
CA SER A 591 54.99 -1.33 6.82
C SER A 591 54.07 -1.45 8.05
N GLY A 592 53.96 -2.65 8.65
CA GLY A 592 53.01 -2.96 9.73
C GLY A 592 53.10 -2.05 10.97
N GLN A 593 52.12 -2.03 11.88
CA GLN A 593 51.14 -3.07 12.22
C GLN A 593 49.73 -2.47 12.35
N GLY A 594 48.73 -3.10 11.72
CA GLY A 594 47.37 -2.57 11.65
C GLY A 594 46.43 -3.31 10.68
N GLY A 595 46.55 -4.64 10.59
CA GLY A 595 45.63 -5.46 9.77
C GLY A 595 46.13 -5.87 8.38
N ARG A 596 47.43 -5.74 8.07
CA ARG A 596 48.05 -6.39 6.88
C ARG A 596 49.39 -7.05 7.23
N VAL A 597 49.68 -8.14 6.52
CA VAL A 597 50.83 -9.05 6.78
C VAL A 597 52.14 -8.30 6.56
N ALA A 598 52.98 -8.24 7.59
CA ALA A 598 54.33 -7.69 7.48
C ALA A 598 55.25 -8.70 6.76
N ALA A 599 55.95 -8.25 5.73
CA ALA A 599 57.00 -9.04 5.09
C ALA A 599 58.22 -9.11 6.03
N SER A 600 58.51 -10.33 6.52
CA SER A 600 59.67 -10.69 7.35
C SER A 600 59.78 -9.97 8.70
N GLY A 601 59.40 -10.68 9.77
CA GLY A 601 59.58 -10.20 11.15
C GLY A 601 61.02 -10.33 11.66
N SER A 602 61.22 -9.75 12.85
CA SER A 602 62.44 -9.74 13.68
C SER A 602 63.17 -11.10 13.79
N THR A 603 64.41 -11.06 14.30
CA THR A 603 65.41 -12.14 14.32
C THR A 603 64.87 -13.53 14.67
N LEU A 604 63.93 -13.65 15.61
CA LEU A 604 63.31 -14.93 15.98
C LEU A 604 62.49 -15.55 14.84
N SER A 605 61.64 -14.79 14.14
CA SER A 605 60.88 -15.30 12.98
C SER A 605 61.79 -15.70 11.83
N SER A 606 62.88 -14.95 11.60
CA SER A 606 63.90 -15.36 10.62
C SER A 606 64.62 -16.65 11.03
N PHE A 607 64.89 -16.87 12.31
CA PHE A 607 65.50 -18.10 12.84
C PHE A 607 64.55 -19.32 12.72
N VAL A 608 63.27 -19.14 13.06
CA VAL A 608 62.23 -20.16 12.92
C VAL A 608 62.04 -20.57 11.46
N ILE A 609 61.93 -19.62 10.54
CA ILE A 609 61.81 -19.92 9.09
C ILE A 609 63.05 -20.65 8.58
N ARG A 610 64.26 -20.26 9.00
CA ARG A 610 65.49 -20.95 8.59
C ARG A 610 65.53 -22.39 9.11
N ASN A 611 65.24 -22.60 10.40
CA ASN A 611 65.36 -23.93 11.02
C ASN A 611 64.23 -24.89 10.61
N LEU A 612 62.96 -24.43 10.56
CA LEU A 612 61.84 -25.26 10.07
C LEU A 612 61.85 -25.42 8.55
N GLY A 613 62.43 -24.48 7.80
CA GLY A 613 62.57 -24.57 6.34
C GLY A 613 63.75 -25.42 5.87
N LEU A 614 64.79 -25.60 6.70
CA LEU A 614 65.92 -26.50 6.43
C LEU A 614 65.61 -27.97 6.75
N SER A 615 64.74 -28.23 7.73
CA SER A 615 64.09 -29.53 7.83
C SER A 615 63.08 -29.68 6.70
N LYS A 616 63.51 -30.20 5.53
CA LYS A 616 62.59 -30.63 4.48
C LYS A 616 61.50 -31.49 5.11
N ARG A 617 60.25 -31.03 5.06
CA ARG A 617 59.09 -31.86 5.35
C ARG A 617 58.94 -32.83 4.20
N VAL A 618 59.49 -34.02 4.39
CA VAL A 618 59.52 -35.08 3.37
C VAL A 618 58.11 -35.43 2.88
N ASP A 619 57.10 -35.21 3.73
CA ASP A 619 55.70 -35.52 3.47
C ASP A 619 54.95 -34.48 2.59
N ASP A 620 55.45 -33.26 2.45
CA ASP A 620 54.75 -32.18 1.71
C ASP A 620 55.05 -32.18 0.19
N GLU A 621 56.05 -32.94 -0.29
CA GLU A 621 56.50 -33.00 -1.70
C GLU A 621 56.36 -34.39 -2.37
N GLN A 622 55.90 -35.42 -1.65
CA GLN A 622 55.91 -36.81 -2.15
C GLN A 622 54.55 -37.21 -2.76
N ASP A 623 54.50 -37.46 -4.07
CA ASP A 623 53.29 -37.90 -4.78
C ASP A 623 52.79 -39.23 -4.17
N PRO A 624 51.48 -39.42 -3.89
CA PRO A 624 50.99 -40.57 -3.11
C PRO A 624 51.27 -41.92 -3.78
N ARG A 625 51.46 -41.93 -5.10
CA ARG A 625 51.87 -43.12 -5.86
C ARG A 625 53.28 -43.57 -5.51
N GLU A 626 54.24 -42.65 -5.40
CA GLU A 626 55.63 -42.97 -5.05
C GLU A 626 55.75 -43.43 -3.60
N ALA A 627 55.01 -42.77 -2.71
CA ALA A 627 54.92 -43.15 -1.29
C ALA A 627 54.47 -44.61 -1.12
N ILE A 628 53.43 -45.04 -1.83
CA ILE A 628 52.94 -46.44 -1.79
C ILE A 628 53.96 -47.40 -2.42
N LEU A 629 54.56 -47.04 -3.57
CA LEU A 629 55.50 -47.92 -4.29
C LEU A 629 56.78 -48.19 -3.47
N LYS A 630 57.23 -47.23 -2.65
CA LYS A 630 58.34 -47.40 -1.71
C LYS A 630 58.14 -48.57 -0.75
N TYR A 631 56.93 -48.73 -0.21
CA TYR A 631 56.59 -49.79 0.75
C TYR A 631 56.16 -51.12 0.08
N ALA A 632 55.94 -51.13 -1.24
CA ALA A 632 55.50 -52.34 -1.95
C ALA A 632 56.51 -53.49 -1.85
N LYS A 633 57.81 -53.20 -2.02
CA LYS A 633 58.89 -54.21 -1.89
C LYS A 633 59.02 -54.76 -0.48
N GLU A 634 58.94 -53.88 0.52
CA GLU A 634 59.01 -54.26 1.93
C GLU A 634 57.81 -55.15 2.35
N ALA A 635 56.63 -54.88 1.78
CA ALA A 635 55.43 -55.70 1.98
C ALA A 635 55.48 -57.08 1.28
N GLU A 636 56.19 -57.19 0.14
CA GLU A 636 56.46 -58.47 -0.52
C GLU A 636 57.49 -59.31 0.26
N GLU A 637 58.56 -58.69 0.76
CA GLU A 637 59.63 -59.36 1.51
C GLU A 637 59.20 -59.76 2.93
N ASN A 638 58.43 -58.91 3.63
CA ASN A 638 58.02 -59.12 5.02
C ASN A 638 56.48 -59.03 5.22
N PRO A 639 55.70 -59.99 4.69
CA PRO A 639 54.24 -60.00 4.79
C PRO A 639 53.77 -60.38 6.20
N PHE A 640 53.78 -59.43 7.14
CA PHE A 640 53.47 -59.69 8.56
C PHE A 640 51.97 -59.64 8.89
N TRP A 641 51.21 -58.69 8.32
CA TRP A 641 49.83 -58.40 8.77
C TRP A 641 48.71 -59.08 7.97
N VAL A 642 48.75 -59.04 6.63
CA VAL A 642 47.59 -59.41 5.78
C VAL A 642 47.80 -60.69 4.98
N ALA A 643 48.90 -60.80 4.22
CA ALA A 643 49.08 -61.93 3.30
C ALA A 643 49.10 -63.33 3.97
N PRO A 644 49.59 -63.54 5.21
CA PRO A 644 49.53 -64.85 5.86
C PRO A 644 48.09 -65.37 6.06
N ALA A 645 47.13 -64.48 6.33
CA ALA A 645 45.74 -64.84 6.56
C ALA A 645 45.02 -65.27 5.27
N TYR A 646 45.35 -64.63 4.14
CA TYR A 646 44.70 -64.88 2.84
C TYR A 646 45.44 -65.89 1.95
N LYS A 647 46.62 -66.37 2.35
CA LYS A 647 47.46 -67.32 1.59
C LYS A 647 46.76 -68.63 1.17
N LYS A 648 45.66 -69.00 1.82
CA LYS A 648 44.83 -70.18 1.50
C LYS A 648 43.62 -69.89 0.62
N THR A 649 43.17 -68.64 0.53
CA THR A 649 41.89 -68.24 -0.09
C THR A 649 42.05 -67.24 -1.23
N GLN A 650 43.27 -66.73 -1.45
CA GLN A 650 43.56 -65.79 -2.53
C GLN A 650 43.50 -66.51 -3.89
N PRO A 651 42.62 -66.11 -4.81
CA PRO A 651 42.57 -66.69 -6.15
C PRO A 651 43.84 -66.33 -6.93
N GLN A 652 44.30 -67.24 -7.80
CA GLN A 652 45.43 -66.92 -8.68
C GLN A 652 44.99 -65.88 -9.73
N PRO A 653 45.67 -64.73 -9.84
CA PRO A 653 45.34 -63.72 -10.83
C PRO A 653 45.79 -64.17 -12.22
N ILE A 654 44.81 -64.48 -13.07
CA ILE A 654 45.05 -64.69 -14.50
C ILE A 654 45.08 -63.31 -15.15
N PHE A 655 46.28 -62.78 -15.40
CA PHE A 655 46.45 -61.55 -16.16
C PHE A 655 46.31 -61.84 -17.66
N GLN A 656 45.51 -61.04 -18.35
CA GLN A 656 45.37 -61.12 -19.80
C GLN A 656 46.67 -60.70 -20.48
N SER A 657 47.27 -61.60 -21.26
CA SER A 657 48.57 -61.39 -21.89
C SER A 657 48.45 -60.52 -23.15
N GLY A 658 48.54 -59.19 -22.95
CA GLY A 658 48.98 -58.21 -23.95
C GLY A 658 48.16 -58.05 -25.23
N GLU A 659 47.33 -57.00 -25.26
CA GLU A 659 47.18 -56.18 -26.47
C GLU A 659 47.88 -54.82 -26.21
N GLU A 660 48.72 -54.41 -27.15
CA GLU A 660 49.57 -53.20 -27.04
C GLU A 660 48.79 -51.94 -27.46
N ASP A 661 48.13 -51.28 -26.51
CA ASP A 661 47.46 -49.99 -26.80
C ASP A 661 48.20 -48.79 -26.19
N GLY A 662 49.00 -48.14 -27.05
CA GLY A 662 49.12 -46.67 -27.12
C GLY A 662 50.01 -45.94 -26.09
N PRO A 663 50.96 -45.08 -26.53
CA PRO A 663 51.68 -44.20 -25.61
C PRO A 663 50.75 -43.14 -25.00
N SER A 664 50.77 -43.02 -23.68
CA SER A 664 49.94 -42.07 -22.94
C SER A 664 50.39 -40.62 -23.13
N ASP A 665 49.47 -39.80 -23.64
CA ASP A 665 49.76 -38.40 -23.98
C ASP A 665 50.00 -37.54 -22.72
N ALA A 666 51.07 -36.74 -22.74
CA ALA A 666 51.54 -36.01 -21.57
C ALA A 666 50.65 -34.82 -21.21
N LYS A 667 50.35 -34.66 -19.92
CA LYS A 667 49.59 -33.51 -19.38
C LYS A 667 50.25 -32.18 -19.77
N LYS A 668 49.60 -31.38 -20.63
CA LYS A 668 49.94 -29.96 -20.80
C LYS A 668 49.62 -29.18 -19.52
N PRO A 669 50.49 -28.28 -19.04
CA PRO A 669 50.20 -27.43 -17.90
C PRO A 669 49.13 -26.37 -18.24
N LYS A 670 48.31 -26.00 -17.26
CA LYS A 670 47.36 -24.89 -17.39
C LYS A 670 48.14 -23.57 -17.41
N SER A 671 47.86 -22.72 -18.39
CA SER A 671 48.35 -21.34 -18.42
C SER A 671 47.66 -20.50 -17.33
N SER A 672 48.46 -19.67 -16.66
CA SER A 672 48.04 -18.55 -15.80
C SER A 672 47.37 -17.43 -16.59
#